data_AF-A0A950ZB28-F1
#
_entry.id   AF-A0A950ZB28-F1
#
_cell.length_a   1.000
_cell.length_b   1.000
_cell.length_c   1.000
_cell.angle_alpha   90.00
_cell.angle_beta   90.00
_cell.angle_gamma   90.00
#
_symmetry.space_group_name_H-M   'P 1'
#
loop_
_entity.id
_entity.type
_entity.pdbx_description
1 polymer ?
#
loop_
_entity_poly.entity_id
_entity_poly.type
_entity_poly.pdbx_seq_one_letter_code
_entity_poly.pdbx_strand_id
1 'polypeptide(L)'
;MRILGGSLVPVAIALSLCAPLGAATAPKKTAVAVPSSTMLPCTAAKPSGLPLPSTYSKNNDPAAYQQVVTNFLRSYTYQNLGWCEDKTVRDTGPYLNNNYYGTHPAVRVWYSPEVAKWVLNGRQGALPDGAMIIKEQFSPAPAAQYEGWTKEQLHAYFDANYDWTFMIRDSKGSADGWYWGEIYAGKPDSYAPPFAVFNVGFGLYCLRCHASAESELTFSAETNFKGRPGNFLIFVDDNSWFANRLKPPKVPATPLQSAANDASASTAALDTTDQTAAAEPSPHALAVHDPNVVTHPHSSSAVLAMHPPHTTANSDWMHFFKETNVNAQPNPLPGENYDHIVSPPGKPQHFLTYDQCFGCHSGNRVAGTPMMMVDTRDPSDPLVNISPWAEWRWSPMGLAGRDPVFYAQLDSEIAYLDAHKPEEKVKIVNLCFSCHNAMGERQLEMTSGGKEPYTTEFPMVRNLQDPRFPYGALGRDGISCTICHHIKNTDDKTEMEFIEQDATGRFQLTEPGQLGGPFEKPATTPMKHALNIIPVLDKYTQNARICGTCHTIHLPVLDAIDEPAKKAQAEECQSEKFSYEQATYLEWVNSAFQNVINDPSRFVGGVQTCQDCHMSGALNGITIETKIAAVEDTQYPNADHLAPLDELNVPIRSNYARHQFQGLNVYLLELFNQFSDPLGVRTCDYMSSGCSGKNPISDIPFAQRNFLEQASQQTATLAVSAPAMQGSTLTADVSVTNLTGHRFPSGVSFRRAFIDFAVVDKKSKKVLFESGATNSIGAIVDMQGNVLPSEYNGSTGPNGRAYQPHYWAPANSKMSGNPITRDNQVQIFEELLKDADGNFTTSFIRQDCHFKDNRILPLGWRKDGPDLKKFFGKPLKETWSDGTGDDPHYQDPLGGKGQAVVRYSVALPAGTKLEDVDIRAQLYYQAIPPYFLLQRFQQAPNGMGTQRLYYMTSMLDTTKTPFPGWKLLVAQATP
;
A
#
# COMPACT_ATOMS: atom_id res chain seq x y z
N MET A 1 66.75 -19.58 12.27
CA MET A 1 68.22 -19.46 12.10
C MET A 1 68.63 -18.02 12.48
N ARG A 2 69.87 -17.80 12.94
CA ARG A 2 70.44 -16.59 13.61
C ARG A 2 70.05 -15.20 12.99
N ILE A 3 69.89 -14.05 13.69
CA ILE A 3 70.60 -13.40 14.85
C ILE A 3 71.97 -12.79 14.40
N LEU A 4 72.35 -11.51 14.55
CA LEU A 4 71.84 -10.23 15.15
C LEU A 4 72.31 -9.05 14.23
N GLY A 5 72.17 -7.73 14.45
CA GLY A 5 71.65 -6.87 15.54
C GLY A 5 71.88 -5.38 15.19
N GLY A 6 71.04 -4.44 15.61
CA GLY A 6 71.26 -3.52 16.77
C GLY A 6 70.94 -2.07 16.35
N SER A 7 70.61 -1.09 17.21
CA SER A 7 70.45 -1.05 18.68
C SER A 7 69.42 0.03 19.07
N LEU A 8 68.75 -0.13 20.20
CA LEU A 8 67.81 0.85 20.78
C LEU A 8 68.43 1.61 21.96
N VAL A 9 68.06 2.88 22.12
CA VAL A 9 68.20 3.64 23.38
C VAL A 9 66.85 4.32 23.66
N PRO A 10 66.20 4.08 24.81
CA PRO A 10 64.93 4.70 25.16
C PRO A 10 65.12 5.98 26.00
N VAL A 11 64.18 6.92 25.90
CA VAL A 11 64.03 8.01 26.88
C VAL A 11 62.78 7.74 27.71
N ALA A 12 62.98 7.47 28.99
CA ALA A 12 61.93 7.49 30.00
C ALA A 12 61.87 8.86 30.68
N ILE A 13 60.71 9.24 31.20
CA ILE A 13 60.55 9.93 32.48
C ILE A 13 59.18 9.54 33.02
N ALA A 14 59.14 9.19 34.31
CA ALA A 14 57.92 8.80 35.02
C ALA A 14 57.48 9.91 35.99
N LEU A 15 56.23 9.76 36.44
CA LEU A 15 55.42 10.60 37.33
C LEU A 15 56.17 11.42 38.40
N SER A 16 55.60 12.58 38.71
CA SER A 16 55.62 13.18 40.05
C SER A 16 54.26 13.83 40.34
N LEU A 17 53.78 13.69 41.59
CA LEU A 17 52.43 14.09 42.00
C LEU A 17 52.30 15.61 42.17
N CYS A 18 51.11 16.15 41.90
CA CYS A 18 50.58 17.26 42.69
C CYS A 18 49.04 17.28 42.73
N ALA A 19 48.49 17.76 43.85
CA ALA A 19 47.06 17.82 44.14
C ALA A 19 46.41 19.11 43.56
N PRO A 20 45.08 19.32 43.66
CA PRO A 20 44.35 20.16 42.70
C PRO A 20 44.55 21.66 42.92
N LEU A 21 44.77 22.38 41.81
CA LEU A 21 44.78 23.84 41.76
C LEU A 21 43.61 24.35 40.90
N GLY A 22 42.77 25.16 41.55
CA GLY A 22 41.85 26.17 41.00
C GLY A 22 41.26 25.97 39.60
N ALA A 23 39.94 25.82 39.54
CA ALA A 23 39.18 25.97 38.30
C ALA A 23 39.51 27.32 37.62
N ALA A 24 40.22 27.27 36.49
CA ALA A 24 40.39 28.40 35.61
C ALA A 24 39.01 28.75 35.05
N THR A 25 38.45 29.84 35.55
CA THR A 25 37.16 30.34 35.07
C THR A 25 37.31 30.73 33.61
N ALA A 26 36.56 30.05 32.74
CA ALA A 26 36.30 30.58 31.41
C ALA A 26 35.80 32.02 31.56
N PRO A 27 36.19 32.96 30.67
CA PRO A 27 35.71 34.33 30.75
C PRO A 27 34.18 34.26 30.70
N LYS A 28 33.53 34.59 31.82
CA LYS A 28 32.09 34.82 31.83
C LYS A 28 31.86 35.83 30.72
N LYS A 29 31.13 35.43 29.66
CA LYS A 29 30.43 36.40 28.83
C LYS A 29 29.62 37.21 29.83
N THR A 30 30.06 38.44 30.09
CA THR A 30 29.28 39.38 30.89
C THR A 30 27.96 39.47 30.18
N ALA A 31 26.91 38.96 30.82
CA ALA A 31 25.56 39.18 30.34
C ALA A 31 25.41 40.70 30.27
N VAL A 32 25.42 41.23 29.05
CA VAL A 32 24.82 42.53 28.80
C VAL A 32 23.40 42.36 29.30
N ALA A 33 23.05 43.08 30.37
CA ALA A 33 21.71 43.02 30.90
C ALA A 33 20.77 43.53 29.81
N VAL A 34 20.18 42.59 29.07
CA VAL A 34 19.04 42.88 28.21
C VAL A 34 18.02 43.57 29.12
N PRO A 35 17.51 44.76 28.77
CA PRO A 35 16.54 45.44 29.60
C PRO A 35 15.39 44.48 29.88
N SER A 36 14.96 44.42 31.15
CA SER A 36 13.81 43.64 31.60
C SER A 36 12.72 43.68 30.52
N SER A 37 12.36 42.50 29.98
CA SER A 37 11.37 42.42 28.91
C SER A 37 10.09 43.08 29.42
N THR A 38 9.78 44.27 28.88
CA THR A 38 8.53 44.96 29.19
C THR A 38 7.41 44.07 28.65
N MET A 39 6.80 43.32 29.55
CA MET A 39 5.69 42.42 29.29
C MET A 39 4.63 43.21 28.52
N LEU A 40 4.30 42.75 27.31
CA LEU A 40 3.29 43.42 26.49
C LEU A 40 1.95 43.39 27.24
N PRO A 41 1.11 44.43 27.16
CA PRO A 41 -0.20 44.45 27.84
C PRO A 41 -1.07 43.22 27.51
N CYS A 42 -0.95 42.69 26.28
CA CYS A 42 -1.64 41.47 25.85
C CYS A 42 -1.21 40.19 26.60
N THR A 43 -0.08 40.17 27.32
CA THR A 43 0.25 39.08 28.25
C THR A 43 -0.68 39.05 29.49
N ALA A 44 -1.31 40.18 29.82
CA ALA A 44 -2.33 40.25 30.87
C ALA A 44 -3.76 39.99 30.35
N ALA A 45 -3.91 39.60 29.07
CA ALA A 45 -5.19 39.19 28.50
C ALA A 45 -5.77 37.96 29.22
N LYS A 46 -7.06 37.71 29.01
CA LYS A 46 -7.71 36.49 29.50
C LYS A 46 -7.36 35.29 28.60
N PRO A 47 -7.21 34.09 29.18
CA PRO A 47 -7.14 32.83 28.42
C PRO A 47 -8.40 32.61 27.57
N SER A 48 -8.37 31.63 26.66
CA SER A 48 -9.51 31.32 25.77
C SER A 48 -10.80 30.98 26.52
N GLY A 49 -10.68 30.38 27.70
CA GLY A 49 -11.82 29.86 28.46
C GLY A 49 -12.46 28.61 27.83
N LEU A 50 -11.87 28.08 26.75
CA LEU A 50 -12.33 26.85 26.12
C LEU A 50 -11.97 25.63 26.98
N PRO A 51 -12.82 24.59 27.01
CA PRO A 51 -12.43 23.30 27.55
C PRO A 51 -11.33 22.66 26.70
N LEU A 52 -10.52 21.79 27.31
CA LEU A 52 -9.45 21.10 26.60
C LEU A 52 -10.02 20.08 25.58
N PRO A 53 -9.43 19.92 24.39
CA PRO A 53 -9.93 18.98 23.38
C PRO A 53 -10.04 17.52 23.89
N SER A 54 -9.14 17.07 24.76
CA SER A 54 -9.19 15.74 25.39
C SER A 54 -10.37 15.53 26.36
N THR A 55 -11.11 16.57 26.75
CA THR A 55 -12.39 16.37 27.45
C THR A 55 -13.51 15.98 26.50
N TYR A 56 -13.36 16.25 25.20
CA TYR A 56 -14.32 15.89 24.14
C TYR A 56 -13.94 14.59 23.44
N SER A 57 -12.67 14.17 23.44
CA SER A 57 -12.29 12.83 22.95
C SER A 57 -12.99 11.70 23.73
N LYS A 58 -13.40 11.89 24.98
CA LYS A 58 -14.27 10.91 25.66
C LYS A 58 -15.64 10.68 25.00
N ASN A 59 -16.13 11.68 24.27
CA ASN A 59 -17.34 11.58 23.45
C ASN A 59 -17.01 11.27 21.98
N ASN A 60 -15.72 11.21 21.63
CA ASN A 60 -15.08 10.95 20.32
C ASN A 60 -15.67 11.59 19.05
N ASP A 61 -16.73 12.38 19.13
CA ASP A 61 -17.28 13.12 17.98
C ASP A 61 -16.29 14.23 17.56
N PRO A 62 -15.62 14.11 16.39
CA PRO A 62 -14.66 15.11 15.93
C PRO A 62 -15.36 16.45 15.64
N ALA A 63 -16.61 16.41 15.20
CA ALA A 63 -17.40 17.60 14.93
C ALA A 63 -17.81 18.34 16.22
N ALA A 64 -17.94 17.64 17.36
CA ALA A 64 -18.34 18.26 18.62
C ALA A 64 -17.33 19.30 19.11
N TYR A 65 -16.02 18.99 19.09
CA TYR A 65 -15.00 19.99 19.42
C TYR A 65 -14.76 20.98 18.27
N GLN A 66 -14.84 20.54 17.00
CA GLN A 66 -14.81 21.42 15.84
C GLN A 66 -15.83 22.55 15.96
N GLN A 67 -17.06 22.27 16.38
CA GLN A 67 -18.11 23.28 16.55
C GLN A 67 -17.79 24.27 17.68
N VAL A 68 -17.21 23.79 18.79
CA VAL A 68 -16.80 24.65 19.93
C VAL A 68 -15.74 25.66 19.48
N VAL A 69 -14.68 25.20 18.81
CA VAL A 69 -13.62 26.10 18.30
C VAL A 69 -14.10 26.96 17.13
N THR A 70 -14.94 26.43 16.23
CA THR A 70 -15.56 27.23 15.14
C THR A 70 -16.34 28.41 15.70
N ASN A 71 -17.14 28.21 16.76
CA ASN A 71 -17.90 29.28 17.40
C ASN A 71 -16.97 30.35 18.03
N PHE A 72 -15.86 29.93 18.63
CA PHE A 72 -14.85 30.84 19.19
C PHE A 72 -14.12 31.66 18.11
N LEU A 73 -13.80 31.03 16.97
CA LEU A 73 -13.14 31.67 15.84
C LEU A 73 -14.07 32.65 15.10
N ARG A 74 -15.27 32.20 14.71
CA ARG A 74 -16.30 33.01 14.01
C ARG A 74 -16.80 34.21 14.83
N SER A 75 -16.65 34.19 16.15
CA SER A 75 -16.98 35.32 17.04
C SER A 75 -15.79 36.27 17.28
N TYR A 76 -14.63 36.01 16.69
CA TYR A 76 -13.38 36.75 16.87
C TYR A 76 -13.00 36.93 18.35
N THR A 77 -13.36 35.96 19.20
CA THR A 77 -13.25 36.09 20.66
C THR A 77 -11.80 36.36 21.08
N TYR A 78 -10.81 35.69 20.47
CA TYR A 78 -9.37 35.96 20.69
C TYR A 78 -8.98 37.44 20.50
N GLN A 79 -9.53 38.13 19.49
CA GLN A 79 -9.27 39.56 19.29
C GLN A 79 -9.91 40.39 20.42
N ASN A 80 -11.15 40.06 20.81
CA ASN A 80 -11.91 40.74 21.86
C ASN A 80 -11.31 40.53 23.26
N LEU A 81 -10.61 39.42 23.49
CA LEU A 81 -9.86 39.15 24.72
C LEU A 81 -8.54 39.95 24.81
N GLY A 82 -8.11 40.61 23.74
CA GLY A 82 -6.89 41.41 23.70
C GLY A 82 -5.60 40.59 23.58
N TRP A 83 -5.66 39.44 22.90
CA TRP A 83 -4.50 38.58 22.65
C TRP A 83 -3.39 39.29 21.86
N CYS A 84 -2.16 38.79 21.96
CA CYS A 84 -1.04 39.38 21.23
C CYS A 84 -1.18 39.07 19.73
N GLU A 85 -0.89 40.05 18.87
CA GLU A 85 -1.01 39.94 17.41
C GLU A 85 0.34 40.20 16.72
N ASP A 86 0.51 39.63 15.53
CA ASP A 86 1.58 39.99 14.59
C ASP A 86 1.53 41.48 14.24
N LYS A 87 2.70 42.06 13.95
CA LYS A 87 2.86 43.48 13.53
C LYS A 87 1.99 43.85 12.33
N THR A 88 1.89 42.95 11.35
CA THR A 88 1.19 43.07 10.06
C THR A 88 0.97 41.67 9.49
N VAL A 89 0.23 41.56 8.38
CA VAL A 89 0.29 40.36 7.52
C VAL A 89 1.73 40.16 7.04
N ARG A 90 2.20 38.92 6.99
CA ARG A 90 3.55 38.52 6.58
C ARG A 90 3.54 37.21 5.79
N ASP A 91 4.53 37.02 4.93
CA ASP A 91 4.68 35.78 4.15
C ASP A 91 5.23 34.62 5.00
N THR A 92 5.10 33.41 4.48
CA THR A 92 5.66 32.17 5.05
C THR A 92 6.64 31.46 4.09
N GLY A 93 6.99 32.13 2.99
CA GLY A 93 7.99 31.72 2.02
C GLY A 93 8.08 32.74 0.88
N PRO A 94 8.99 32.55 -0.09
CA PRO A 94 9.20 33.51 -1.16
C PRO A 94 8.08 33.50 -2.22
N TYR A 95 7.92 34.62 -2.91
CA TYR A 95 7.06 34.79 -4.07
C TYR A 95 7.93 35.06 -5.31
N LEU A 96 7.91 34.14 -6.28
CA LEU A 96 8.80 34.15 -7.44
C LEU A 96 8.04 33.70 -8.71
N ASN A 97 8.16 34.44 -9.81
CA ASN A 97 7.62 34.09 -11.13
C ASN A 97 6.12 33.70 -11.10
N ASN A 98 5.30 34.46 -10.38
CA ASN A 98 3.86 34.26 -10.11
C ASN A 98 3.51 33.00 -9.31
N ASN A 99 4.50 32.33 -8.74
CA ASN A 99 4.33 31.20 -7.84
C ASN A 99 4.70 31.61 -6.41
N TYR A 100 3.94 31.11 -5.45
CA TYR A 100 4.19 31.34 -4.03
C TYR A 100 4.68 30.06 -3.37
N TYR A 101 5.82 30.16 -2.70
CA TYR A 101 6.57 29.05 -2.12
C TYR A 101 6.45 29.02 -0.59
N GLY A 102 5.41 29.68 -0.04
CA GLY A 102 5.09 29.62 1.39
C GLY A 102 4.55 28.26 1.82
N THR A 103 4.83 27.87 3.07
CA THR A 103 4.25 26.68 3.70
C THR A 103 2.75 26.84 3.98
N HIS A 104 2.28 28.08 4.04
CA HIS A 104 0.88 28.53 4.12
C HIS A 104 0.69 29.76 3.21
N PRO A 105 -0.54 30.23 2.94
CA PRO A 105 -0.84 31.59 2.47
C PRO A 105 -0.10 32.71 3.24
N ALA A 106 -0.28 33.98 2.86
CA ALA A 106 0.21 35.07 3.70
C ALA A 106 -0.57 35.05 5.05
N VAL A 107 0.07 35.36 6.18
CA VAL A 107 -0.51 35.11 7.51
C VAL A 107 -0.54 36.33 8.39
N ARG A 108 -1.51 36.36 9.31
CA ARG A 108 -1.46 37.15 10.53
C ARG A 108 -1.74 36.26 11.73
N VAL A 109 -0.78 36.15 12.64
CA VAL A 109 -0.88 35.24 13.80
C VAL A 109 -1.30 35.98 15.07
N TRP A 110 -2.10 35.29 15.88
CA TRP A 110 -2.60 35.68 17.18
C TRP A 110 -2.17 34.65 18.23
N TYR A 111 -1.77 35.14 19.40
CA TYR A 111 -1.14 34.34 20.45
C TYR A 111 -1.87 34.53 21.78
N SER A 112 -2.27 33.43 22.40
CA SER A 112 -2.88 33.44 23.74
C SER A 112 -1.88 34.00 24.78
N PRO A 113 -2.36 34.55 25.92
CA PRO A 113 -1.48 35.14 26.92
C PRO A 113 -0.45 34.15 27.50
N GLU A 114 -0.73 32.84 27.47
CA GLU A 114 0.20 31.77 27.80
C GLU A 114 1.37 31.70 26.82
N VAL A 115 1.07 31.63 25.51
CA VAL A 115 2.09 31.58 24.45
C VAL A 115 2.93 32.85 24.44
N ALA A 116 2.29 34.02 24.57
CA ALA A 116 2.98 35.29 24.59
C ALA A 116 3.96 35.42 25.78
N LYS A 117 3.57 34.95 26.98
CA LYS A 117 4.46 34.90 28.15
C LYS A 117 5.63 33.96 27.91
N TRP A 118 5.38 32.77 27.38
CA TRP A 118 6.41 31.77 27.11
C TRP A 118 7.45 32.27 26.10
N VAL A 119 7.02 32.85 24.98
CA VAL A 119 7.91 33.49 24.00
C VAL A 119 8.72 34.62 24.63
N LEU A 120 8.09 35.55 25.36
CA LEU A 120 8.77 36.70 26.00
C LEU A 120 9.69 36.31 27.17
N ASN A 121 9.51 35.11 27.74
CA ASN A 121 10.40 34.50 28.73
C ASN A 121 11.50 33.63 28.08
N GLY A 122 11.74 33.79 26.77
CA GLY A 122 12.80 33.08 26.05
C GLY A 122 12.49 31.61 25.79
N ARG A 123 11.22 31.25 25.59
CA ARG A 123 10.74 29.90 25.21
C ARG A 123 11.14 28.79 26.21
N GLN A 124 11.25 29.14 27.49
CA GLN A 124 11.70 28.21 28.54
C GLN A 124 10.56 27.40 29.16
N GLY A 125 10.77 26.10 29.30
CA GLY A 125 9.80 25.16 29.87
C GLY A 125 8.69 24.76 28.90
N ALA A 126 7.75 23.93 29.35
CA ALA A 126 6.61 23.49 28.55
C ALA A 126 5.53 24.59 28.45
N LEU A 127 4.81 24.63 27.34
CA LEU A 127 3.58 25.42 27.24
C LEU A 127 2.46 24.76 28.07
N PRO A 128 1.66 25.52 28.82
CA PRO A 128 0.56 24.95 29.61
C PRO A 128 -0.61 24.51 28.73
N ASP A 129 -1.34 23.48 29.16
CA ASP A 129 -2.60 23.05 28.54
C ASP A 129 -3.55 24.26 28.36
N GLY A 130 -4.20 24.37 27.20
CA GLY A 130 -5.09 25.48 26.83
C GLY A 130 -4.40 26.69 26.18
N ALA A 131 -3.06 26.72 26.14
CA ALA A 131 -2.32 27.68 25.30
C ALA A 131 -2.70 27.51 23.82
N MET A 132 -2.89 28.62 23.10
CA MET A 132 -3.46 28.60 21.75
C MET A 132 -2.77 29.59 20.80
N ILE A 133 -2.60 29.16 19.56
CA ILE A 133 -2.11 29.98 18.45
C ILE A 133 -3.16 29.91 17.34
N ILE A 134 -3.51 31.07 16.78
CA ILE A 134 -4.49 31.22 15.69
C ILE A 134 -3.82 31.98 14.55
N LYS A 135 -3.93 31.46 13.33
CA LYS A 135 -3.41 32.02 12.09
C LYS A 135 -4.59 32.41 11.22
N GLU A 136 -4.76 33.72 10.98
CA GLU A 136 -5.63 34.23 9.93
C GLU A 136 -4.86 34.13 8.60
N GLN A 137 -5.32 33.29 7.67
CA GLN A 137 -4.71 33.09 6.36
C GLN A 137 -5.30 34.05 5.32
N PHE A 138 -4.43 34.70 4.54
CA PHE A 138 -4.76 35.71 3.54
C PHE A 138 -4.31 35.21 2.17
N SER A 139 -5.30 34.85 1.34
CA SER A 139 -5.14 34.52 -0.07
C SER A 139 -5.84 35.57 -0.93
N PRO A 140 -5.25 36.05 -2.05
CA PRO A 140 -3.97 35.62 -2.61
C PRO A 140 -2.73 36.24 -1.92
N ALA A 141 -1.68 35.43 -1.77
CA ALA A 141 -0.33 35.88 -1.44
C ALA A 141 0.29 36.76 -2.55
N PRO A 142 1.36 37.54 -2.30
CA PRO A 142 2.12 37.69 -1.05
C PRO A 142 1.54 38.73 -0.09
N ALA A 143 2.12 38.87 1.11
CA ALA A 143 1.67 39.81 2.14
C ALA A 143 1.65 41.27 1.67
N ALA A 144 2.51 41.63 0.71
CA ALA A 144 2.55 42.94 0.07
C ALA A 144 1.24 43.33 -0.65
N GLN A 145 0.32 42.39 -0.94
CA GLN A 145 -1.04 42.71 -1.42
C GLN A 145 -1.82 43.55 -0.39
N TYR A 146 -1.52 43.36 0.90
CA TYR A 146 -2.22 43.90 2.06
C TYR A 146 -1.44 45.01 2.78
N GLU A 147 -0.31 45.47 2.22
CA GLU A 147 0.49 46.53 2.82
C GLU A 147 -0.30 47.85 2.93
N GLY A 148 -0.20 48.52 4.08
CA GLY A 148 -0.88 49.77 4.36
C GLY A 148 -2.39 49.65 4.67
N TRP A 149 -2.96 48.44 4.69
CA TRP A 149 -4.36 48.24 5.06
C TRP A 149 -4.61 48.49 6.56
N THR A 150 -5.75 49.08 6.88
CA THR A 150 -6.19 49.25 8.27
C THR A 150 -6.67 47.93 8.87
N LYS A 151 -6.78 47.87 10.21
CA LYS A 151 -7.30 46.68 10.91
C LYS A 151 -8.73 46.35 10.44
N GLU A 152 -9.53 47.37 10.17
CA GLU A 152 -10.91 47.26 9.71
C GLU A 152 -10.99 46.68 8.29
N GLN A 153 -10.09 47.08 7.39
CA GLN A 153 -9.99 46.52 6.04
C GLN A 153 -9.55 45.05 6.05
N LEU A 154 -8.52 44.72 6.84
CA LEU A 154 -8.06 43.34 7.02
C LEU A 154 -9.18 42.45 7.60
N HIS A 155 -9.88 42.93 8.63
CA HIS A 155 -10.99 42.20 9.26
C HIS A 155 -12.16 41.99 8.29
N ALA A 156 -12.60 43.04 7.57
CA ALA A 156 -13.70 42.93 6.61
C ALA A 156 -13.38 41.99 5.43
N TYR A 157 -12.12 41.99 4.98
CA TYR A 157 -11.66 41.05 3.95
C TYR A 157 -11.64 39.61 4.47
N PHE A 158 -11.06 39.41 5.64
CA PHE A 158 -10.92 38.09 6.24
C PHE A 158 -12.29 37.50 6.60
N ASP A 159 -13.25 38.27 7.13
CA ASP A 159 -14.58 37.73 7.46
C ASP A 159 -15.34 37.20 6.23
N ALA A 160 -15.14 37.84 5.07
CA ALA A 160 -15.71 37.42 3.80
C ALA A 160 -14.99 36.22 3.15
N ASN A 161 -13.73 35.95 3.52
CA ASN A 161 -12.86 34.95 2.89
C ASN A 161 -12.16 34.07 3.94
N TYR A 162 -12.82 33.80 5.06
CA TYR A 162 -12.15 33.31 6.26
C TYR A 162 -11.49 31.94 6.04
N ASP A 163 -10.28 31.86 6.57
CA ASP A 163 -9.43 30.68 6.54
C ASP A 163 -8.54 30.73 7.79
N TRP A 164 -8.94 29.99 8.82
CA TRP A 164 -8.20 29.87 10.08
C TRP A 164 -7.44 28.57 10.12
N THR A 165 -6.15 28.64 10.42
CA THR A 165 -5.40 27.50 10.97
C THR A 165 -5.09 27.77 12.44
N PHE A 166 -5.10 26.74 13.29
CA PHE A 166 -4.90 26.89 14.72
C PHE A 166 -4.27 25.65 15.36
N MET A 167 -3.74 25.84 16.56
CA MET A 167 -3.25 24.77 17.42
C MET A 167 -3.56 25.09 18.89
N ILE A 168 -4.06 24.10 19.64
CA ILE A 168 -4.40 24.19 21.07
C ILE A 168 -3.59 23.16 21.85
N ARG A 169 -2.86 23.58 22.88
CA ARG A 169 -2.02 22.71 23.71
C ARG A 169 -2.91 21.81 24.57
N ASP A 170 -2.71 20.50 24.47
CA ASP A 170 -3.32 19.50 25.34
C ASP A 170 -2.40 18.29 25.48
N SER A 171 -1.60 18.29 26.55
CA SER A 171 -0.60 17.26 26.86
C SER A 171 -1.18 15.87 27.17
N LYS A 172 -2.50 15.70 27.11
CA LYS A 172 -3.21 14.44 27.38
C LYS A 172 -3.94 13.88 26.15
N GLY A 173 -3.91 14.59 25.02
CA GLY A 173 -4.52 14.14 23.78
C GLY A 173 -3.66 13.15 22.97
N SER A 174 -2.38 13.47 22.81
CA SER A 174 -1.44 12.73 21.94
C SER A 174 0.01 12.91 22.40
N ALA A 175 0.94 12.19 21.76
CA ALA A 175 2.37 12.29 21.98
C ALA A 175 2.94 13.70 21.68
N ASP A 176 2.51 14.30 20.56
CA ASP A 176 2.85 15.68 20.20
C ASP A 176 2.18 16.70 21.15
N GLY A 177 1.01 16.35 21.68
CA GLY A 177 0.29 17.12 22.70
C GLY A 177 -0.34 18.41 22.19
N TRP A 178 -0.67 18.49 20.90
CA TRP A 178 -1.43 19.57 20.29
C TRP A 178 -2.64 19.05 19.54
N TYR A 179 -3.77 19.74 19.72
CA TYR A 179 -4.92 19.61 18.84
C TYR A 179 -4.79 20.64 17.72
N TRP A 180 -4.70 20.15 16.50
CA TRP A 180 -4.46 20.91 15.28
C TRP A 180 -5.78 21.21 14.57
N GLY A 181 -5.84 22.26 13.76
CA GLY A 181 -6.99 22.45 12.90
C GLY A 181 -6.88 23.50 11.80
N GLU A 182 -7.64 23.29 10.72
CA GLU A 182 -7.94 24.26 9.67
C GLU A 182 -9.47 24.39 9.47
N ILE A 183 -9.97 25.63 9.42
CA ILE A 183 -11.40 25.97 9.29
C ILE A 183 -11.55 27.15 8.32
N TYR A 184 -12.05 26.85 7.13
CA TYR A 184 -12.40 27.81 6.07
C TYR A 184 -13.88 27.70 5.68
N ALA A 185 -14.30 28.44 4.65
CA ALA A 185 -15.65 28.36 4.08
C ALA A 185 -15.95 26.98 3.44
N GLY A 186 -16.33 26.01 4.28
CA GLY A 186 -16.62 24.63 3.90
C GLY A 186 -17.67 23.96 4.80
N LYS A 187 -17.88 22.64 4.60
CA LYS A 187 -18.68 21.81 5.52
C LYS A 187 -17.78 21.31 6.67
N PRO A 188 -18.33 21.09 7.88
CA PRO A 188 -17.62 20.40 8.95
C PRO A 188 -17.13 19.00 8.53
N ASP A 189 -16.16 18.48 9.26
CA ASP A 189 -15.62 17.15 9.05
C ASP A 189 -16.72 16.08 9.27
N SER A 190 -16.65 14.98 8.52
CA SER A 190 -17.73 13.99 8.50
C SER A 190 -17.24 12.58 8.21
N TYR A 191 -17.82 11.60 8.91
CA TYR A 191 -17.67 10.16 8.66
C TYR A 191 -18.41 9.65 7.41
N ALA A 192 -19.12 10.51 6.68
CA ALA A 192 -19.79 10.16 5.43
C ALA A 192 -18.79 10.04 4.25
N PRO A 193 -19.15 9.32 3.17
CA PRO A 193 -18.45 9.41 1.90
C PRO A 193 -18.30 10.87 1.44
N PRO A 194 -17.16 11.27 0.85
CA PRO A 194 -16.06 10.43 0.37
C PRO A 194 -14.95 10.15 1.40
N PHE A 195 -15.25 10.17 2.71
CA PHE A 195 -14.30 9.84 3.80
C PHE A 195 -13.01 10.68 3.79
N ALA A 196 -13.15 12.00 3.63
CA ALA A 196 -12.03 12.92 3.64
C ALA A 196 -11.21 12.83 4.94
N VAL A 197 -9.91 13.15 4.82
CA VAL A 197 -9.01 13.40 5.96
C VAL A 197 -9.60 14.52 6.81
N PHE A 198 -9.57 14.36 8.13
CA PHE A 198 -10.04 15.40 9.05
C PHE A 198 -9.13 16.62 9.03
N ASN A 199 -9.75 17.79 8.98
CA ASN A 199 -9.07 19.06 9.01
C ASN A 199 -8.84 19.54 10.45
N VAL A 200 -9.50 18.93 11.45
CA VAL A 200 -9.26 19.18 12.89
C VAL A 200 -9.08 17.89 13.69
N GLY A 201 -8.11 17.84 14.62
CA GLY A 201 -7.77 16.60 15.32
C GLY A 201 -6.41 16.61 16.04
N PHE A 202 -6.12 15.51 16.74
CA PHE A 202 -4.77 15.18 17.21
C PHE A 202 -4.00 14.47 16.10
N GLY A 203 -2.66 14.42 16.15
CA GLY A 203 -1.87 13.59 15.22
C GLY A 203 -2.13 13.84 13.73
N LEU A 204 -2.42 15.10 13.34
CA LEU A 204 -2.73 15.46 11.96
C LEU A 204 -1.48 15.76 11.13
N TYR A 205 -1.67 15.82 9.81
CA TYR A 205 -0.62 16.08 8.82
C TYR A 205 0.17 17.39 9.05
N CYS A 206 -0.34 18.34 9.84
CA CYS A 206 0.37 19.55 10.29
C CYS A 206 1.74 19.25 10.92
N LEU A 207 1.86 18.09 11.59
CA LEU A 207 3.11 17.62 12.20
C LEU A 207 4.25 17.45 11.18
N ARG A 208 3.95 17.25 9.89
CA ARG A 208 4.92 17.21 8.79
C ARG A 208 5.97 18.33 8.88
N CYS A 209 5.50 19.54 9.12
CA CYS A 209 6.34 20.73 9.21
C CYS A 209 6.69 21.01 10.68
N HIS A 210 5.66 21.09 11.54
CA HIS A 210 5.78 21.50 12.94
C HIS A 210 6.67 20.60 13.81
N ALA A 211 6.86 19.32 13.46
CA ALA A 211 7.80 18.43 14.13
C ALA A 211 9.27 18.87 14.03
N SER A 212 9.57 19.77 13.08
CA SER A 212 10.92 20.31 12.82
C SER A 212 11.28 21.51 13.71
N ALA A 213 10.38 21.98 14.58
CA ALA A 213 10.67 23.06 15.52
C ALA A 213 11.62 22.61 16.66
N GLU A 214 12.44 23.53 17.17
CA GLU A 214 13.41 23.27 18.26
C GLU A 214 12.73 22.88 19.59
N SER A 215 11.49 23.34 19.81
CA SER A 215 10.76 23.19 21.08
C SER A 215 9.26 23.43 20.90
N GLU A 216 8.43 22.66 21.63
CA GLU A 216 6.97 22.83 21.72
C GLU A 216 6.24 22.94 20.36
N LEU A 217 6.83 22.39 19.28
CA LEU A 217 6.21 22.26 17.96
C LEU A 217 5.75 23.61 17.34
N THR A 218 6.42 24.72 17.66
CA THR A 218 6.02 26.06 17.18
C THR A 218 7.17 27.01 16.83
N PHE A 219 7.08 27.63 15.66
CA PHE A 219 8.00 28.62 15.11
C PHE A 219 7.74 30.06 15.61
N SER A 220 7.05 30.20 16.75
CA SER A 220 6.62 31.50 17.29
C SER A 220 7.80 32.32 17.85
N ALA A 221 8.12 33.43 17.19
CA ALA A 221 9.22 34.33 17.57
C ALA A 221 8.75 35.65 18.19
N GLU A 222 9.55 36.21 19.10
CA GLU A 222 9.30 37.52 19.72
C GLU A 222 9.22 38.65 18.67
N THR A 223 10.04 38.55 17.62
CA THR A 223 10.15 39.51 16.51
C THR A 223 8.86 39.66 15.71
N ASN A 224 7.93 38.70 15.80
CA ASN A 224 6.62 38.76 15.16
C ASN A 224 5.67 39.73 15.88
N PHE A 225 5.78 39.84 17.21
CA PHE A 225 4.78 40.51 18.04
C PHE A 225 4.75 42.03 17.84
N LYS A 226 3.54 42.58 17.70
CA LYS A 226 3.29 44.02 17.68
C LYS A 226 3.81 44.69 18.97
N GLY A 227 4.61 45.74 18.79
CA GLY A 227 5.25 46.47 19.89
C GLY A 227 6.62 45.92 20.35
N ARG A 228 7.13 44.83 19.76
CA ARG A 228 8.52 44.38 19.95
C ARG A 228 9.45 44.95 18.87
N PRO A 229 10.74 45.17 19.14
CA PRO A 229 11.73 45.59 18.14
C PRO A 229 11.99 44.48 17.09
N GLY A 230 12.84 44.78 16.10
CA GLY A 230 13.22 43.86 15.03
C GLY A 230 12.11 43.63 13.99
N ASN A 231 12.38 42.73 13.04
CA ASN A 231 11.45 42.28 11.99
C ASN A 231 11.25 40.76 12.11
N PHE A 232 10.08 40.27 11.71
CA PHE A 232 9.88 38.85 11.40
C PHE A 232 10.74 38.43 10.20
N LEU A 233 10.87 37.13 9.94
CA LEU A 233 11.59 36.62 8.75
C LEU A 233 10.98 37.16 7.45
N ILE A 234 11.80 37.86 6.67
CA ILE A 234 11.42 38.45 5.38
C ILE A 234 11.87 37.51 4.27
N PHE A 235 10.94 37.17 3.37
CA PHE A 235 11.23 36.40 2.16
C PHE A 235 11.32 37.31 0.93
N VAL A 236 11.86 36.78 -0.17
CA VAL A 236 11.91 37.50 -1.44
C VAL A 236 10.52 37.53 -2.07
N ASP A 237 10.05 38.73 -2.43
CA ASP A 237 8.95 38.95 -3.37
C ASP A 237 9.53 39.63 -4.61
N ASP A 238 9.47 38.97 -5.77
CA ASP A 238 9.97 39.50 -7.04
C ASP A 238 9.01 40.48 -7.73
N ASN A 239 7.85 40.75 -7.13
CA ASN A 239 6.80 41.65 -7.61
C ASN A 239 6.13 41.22 -8.93
N SER A 240 6.30 39.97 -9.39
CA SER A 240 5.69 39.53 -10.67
C SER A 240 4.15 39.63 -10.68
N TRP A 241 3.53 39.50 -9.50
CA TRP A 241 2.09 39.56 -9.28
C TRP A 241 1.47 40.93 -9.61
N PHE A 242 2.26 42.01 -9.68
CA PHE A 242 1.78 43.32 -10.13
C PHE A 242 1.21 43.28 -11.55
N ALA A 243 1.72 42.41 -12.43
CA ALA A 243 1.15 42.22 -13.77
C ALA A 243 -0.30 41.69 -13.74
N ASN A 244 -0.65 40.91 -12.71
CA ASN A 244 -1.99 40.35 -12.53
C ASN A 244 -2.98 41.33 -11.87
N ARG A 245 -2.50 42.39 -11.18
CA ARG A 245 -3.35 43.43 -10.54
C ARG A 245 -4.24 44.21 -11.53
N LEU A 246 -3.95 44.19 -12.84
CA LEU A 246 -4.77 44.89 -13.85
C LEU A 246 -6.16 44.29 -14.05
N LYS A 247 -6.44 43.12 -13.47
CA LYS A 247 -7.82 42.65 -13.20
C LYS A 247 -8.16 43.03 -11.74
N PRO A 248 -9.03 44.02 -11.47
CA PRO A 248 -9.33 44.42 -10.10
C PRO A 248 -9.98 43.27 -9.33
N PRO A 249 -9.60 43.03 -8.06
CA PRO A 249 -10.27 42.06 -7.23
C PRO A 249 -11.74 42.46 -7.05
N LYS A 250 -12.67 41.54 -7.33
CA LYS A 250 -14.10 41.78 -7.17
C LYS A 250 -14.44 41.89 -5.68
N VAL A 251 -14.54 43.11 -5.17
CA VAL A 251 -15.27 43.38 -3.92
C VAL A 251 -16.74 42.95 -4.16
N PRO A 252 -17.31 42.03 -3.37
CA PRO A 252 -18.70 41.63 -3.53
C PRO A 252 -19.62 42.82 -3.22
N ALA A 253 -20.46 43.20 -4.19
CA ALA A 253 -21.59 44.07 -3.90
C ALA A 253 -22.62 43.30 -3.06
N THR A 254 -23.26 44.00 -2.13
CA THR A 254 -24.29 43.49 -1.19
C THR A 254 -25.37 42.69 -1.95
N PRO A 255 -25.81 41.52 -1.44
CA PRO A 255 -26.50 40.54 -2.29
C PRO A 255 -27.92 40.95 -2.67
N LEU A 256 -28.22 40.87 -3.97
CA LEU A 256 -29.56 40.79 -4.51
C LEU A 256 -29.64 39.66 -5.53
N GLN A 257 -30.75 38.92 -5.46
CA GLN A 257 -31.00 37.62 -6.08
C GLN A 257 -30.73 37.55 -7.59
N SER A 258 -30.08 36.49 -8.06
CA SER A 258 -30.65 35.53 -9.03
C SER A 258 -29.64 34.41 -9.36
N ALA A 259 -30.16 33.31 -9.91
CA ALA A 259 -29.40 32.09 -10.19
C ALA A 259 -28.93 31.99 -11.66
N ALA A 260 -28.07 31.00 -11.88
CA ALA A 260 -27.83 30.27 -13.13
C ALA A 260 -26.76 30.76 -14.13
N ASN A 261 -25.97 29.75 -14.53
CA ASN A 261 -25.35 29.50 -15.83
C ASN A 261 -23.96 30.05 -16.24
N ASP A 262 -23.24 29.07 -16.80
CA ASP A 262 -22.33 29.06 -17.94
C ASP A 262 -20.81 29.11 -17.78
N ALA A 263 -20.19 28.29 -18.64
CA ALA A 263 -18.79 27.97 -18.72
C ALA A 263 -18.13 28.67 -19.92
N SER A 264 -16.83 28.94 -19.85
CA SER A 264 -15.93 28.88 -21.02
C SER A 264 -14.46 29.06 -20.66
N ALA A 265 -13.63 28.59 -21.60
CA ALA A 265 -12.18 28.40 -21.60
C ALA A 265 -11.27 29.58 -21.22
N SER A 266 -10.03 29.24 -20.88
CA SER A 266 -8.88 29.73 -21.68
C SER A 266 -7.70 28.75 -21.62
N THR A 267 -7.30 28.23 -22.78
CA THR A 267 -6.00 27.57 -23.00
C THR A 267 -4.90 28.62 -23.15
N ALA A 268 -3.66 28.29 -22.78
CA ALA A 268 -2.46 29.06 -23.10
C ALA A 268 -1.36 28.08 -23.52
N ALA A 269 -0.57 28.46 -24.52
CA ALA A 269 0.28 27.52 -25.27
C ALA A 269 1.63 27.24 -24.61
N LEU A 270 2.14 26.03 -24.85
CA LEU A 270 3.56 25.71 -24.77
C LEU A 270 4.29 26.44 -25.91
N ASP A 271 5.45 27.02 -25.60
CA ASP A 271 6.42 27.45 -26.61
C ASP A 271 7.71 26.64 -26.42
N THR A 272 8.31 26.19 -27.52
CA THR A 272 9.34 25.15 -27.53
C THR A 272 10.59 25.62 -28.25
N THR A 273 11.70 25.76 -27.54
CA THR A 273 13.04 25.88 -28.15
C THR A 273 14.07 25.03 -27.41
N ASP A 274 14.19 23.80 -27.92
CA ASP A 274 15.41 23.00 -28.08
C ASP A 274 16.75 23.59 -27.60
N GLN A 275 17.49 22.79 -26.82
CA GLN A 275 18.94 22.67 -27.03
C GLN A 275 19.49 21.31 -26.55
N THR A 276 20.14 20.60 -27.47
CA THR A 276 20.71 19.26 -27.27
C THR A 276 22.13 19.28 -26.70
N ALA A 277 22.43 18.35 -25.77
CA ALA A 277 23.79 17.93 -25.46
C ALA A 277 23.83 16.43 -25.15
N ALA A 278 24.65 15.67 -25.88
CA ALA A 278 24.77 14.22 -25.74
C ALA A 278 25.81 13.83 -24.66
N ALA A 279 25.58 12.70 -23.99
CA ALA A 279 26.57 12.02 -23.16
C ALA A 279 26.54 10.51 -23.44
N GLU A 280 27.71 9.89 -23.57
CA GLU A 280 27.87 8.48 -23.96
C GLU A 280 27.68 7.50 -22.78
N PRO A 281 27.27 6.23 -23.04
CA PRO A 281 26.91 5.28 -22.00
C PRO A 281 28.10 4.55 -21.38
N SER A 282 27.98 4.20 -20.10
CA SER A 282 28.92 3.32 -19.38
C SER A 282 28.33 1.90 -19.21
N PRO A 283 29.13 0.81 -19.21
CA PRO A 283 28.63 -0.49 -19.66
C PRO A 283 28.28 -1.48 -18.54
N HIS A 284 27.04 -1.43 -18.03
CA HIS A 284 26.41 -2.56 -17.30
C HIS A 284 24.93 -2.73 -17.70
N ALA A 285 24.71 -3.00 -19.00
CA ALA A 285 23.41 -3.44 -19.53
C ALA A 285 23.61 -4.71 -20.36
N LEU A 286 23.21 -5.86 -19.82
CA LEU A 286 23.07 -7.13 -20.53
C LEU A 286 21.67 -7.71 -20.28
N ALA A 287 20.67 -6.95 -20.72
CA ALA A 287 19.40 -7.50 -21.18
C ALA A 287 19.29 -7.13 -22.67
N VAL A 288 19.23 -8.15 -23.53
CA VAL A 288 19.10 -7.92 -24.97
C VAL A 288 17.71 -7.36 -25.23
N HIS A 289 17.62 -6.24 -25.97
CA HIS A 289 16.34 -5.79 -26.53
C HIS A 289 15.80 -6.85 -27.48
N ASP A 290 14.86 -7.66 -27.00
CA ASP A 290 13.99 -8.46 -27.85
C ASP A 290 12.98 -7.52 -28.52
N PRO A 291 12.88 -7.46 -29.87
CA PRO A 291 11.85 -6.68 -30.55
C PRO A 291 10.41 -7.17 -30.30
N ASN A 292 10.20 -8.28 -29.60
CA ASN A 292 8.88 -8.83 -29.24
C ASN A 292 8.28 -8.25 -27.94
N VAL A 293 8.72 -7.09 -27.45
CA VAL A 293 8.06 -6.42 -26.30
C VAL A 293 6.59 -6.18 -26.64
N VAL A 294 5.71 -6.91 -25.96
CA VAL A 294 4.25 -6.78 -26.12
C VAL A 294 3.82 -5.42 -25.58
N THR A 295 3.64 -4.45 -26.46
CA THR A 295 2.89 -3.24 -26.13
C THR A 295 1.45 -3.64 -25.85
N HIS A 296 1.07 -3.72 -24.57
CA HIS A 296 -0.31 -4.01 -24.18
C HIS A 296 -1.26 -2.98 -24.83
N PRO A 297 -2.28 -3.41 -25.60
CA PRO A 297 -3.29 -2.48 -26.14
C PRO A 297 -4.16 -1.79 -25.06
N HIS A 298 -3.89 -2.06 -23.78
CA HIS A 298 -4.75 -1.79 -22.64
C HIS A 298 -4.07 -1.00 -21.50
N SER A 299 -2.82 -0.58 -21.65
CA SER A 299 -2.12 0.26 -20.64
C SER A 299 -2.40 1.76 -20.77
N SER A 300 -3.16 2.18 -21.78
CA SER A 300 -3.51 3.59 -21.98
C SER A 300 -4.29 4.17 -20.80
N SER A 301 -3.99 5.40 -20.41
CA SER A 301 -4.65 6.13 -19.31
C SER A 301 -6.19 6.17 -19.41
N ALA A 302 -6.77 6.10 -20.62
CA ALA A 302 -8.22 6.02 -20.81
C ALA A 302 -8.87 4.69 -20.37
N VAL A 303 -8.13 3.58 -20.35
CA VAL A 303 -8.57 2.24 -19.90
C VAL A 303 -8.33 2.03 -18.39
N LEU A 304 -7.60 2.95 -17.76
CA LEU A 304 -7.30 2.94 -16.33
C LEU A 304 -7.97 4.11 -15.60
N ALA A 305 -8.84 4.84 -16.30
CA ALA A 305 -9.62 5.90 -15.70
C ALA A 305 -10.66 5.32 -14.72
N MET A 306 -10.87 6.04 -13.61
CA MET A 306 -11.96 5.74 -12.68
C MET A 306 -13.30 5.72 -13.43
N HIS A 307 -14.09 4.67 -13.24
CA HIS A 307 -15.41 4.53 -13.83
C HIS A 307 -16.39 3.88 -12.85
N PRO A 308 -17.70 4.18 -12.93
CA PRO A 308 -18.69 3.56 -12.06
C PRO A 308 -18.98 2.11 -12.49
N PRO A 309 -19.47 1.27 -11.57
CA PRO A 309 -19.96 -0.08 -11.88
C PRO A 309 -21.21 -0.04 -12.75
N HIS A 310 -21.62 -1.20 -13.25
CA HIS A 310 -22.91 -1.34 -13.95
C HIS A 310 -24.08 -0.98 -13.02
N THR A 311 -25.13 -0.39 -13.58
CA THR A 311 -26.37 -0.04 -12.86
C THR A 311 -27.28 -1.24 -12.58
N THR A 312 -26.98 -2.40 -13.18
CA THR A 312 -27.73 -3.66 -13.07
C THR A 312 -26.76 -4.83 -13.20
N ALA A 313 -27.06 -5.95 -12.52
CA ALA A 313 -26.20 -7.12 -12.54
C ALA A 313 -26.03 -7.70 -13.96
N ASN A 314 -24.84 -8.22 -14.25
CA ASN A 314 -24.52 -8.90 -15.51
C ASN A 314 -25.41 -10.15 -15.70
N SER A 315 -26.00 -10.33 -16.89
CA SER A 315 -26.94 -11.42 -17.18
C SER A 315 -26.31 -12.81 -17.16
N ASP A 316 -25.09 -12.95 -17.67
CA ASP A 316 -24.36 -14.22 -17.71
C ASP A 316 -23.93 -14.61 -16.30
N TRP A 317 -23.54 -13.62 -15.50
CA TRP A 317 -23.29 -13.74 -14.06
C TRP A 317 -24.53 -14.29 -13.35
N MET A 318 -25.68 -13.62 -13.49
CA MET A 318 -26.93 -14.04 -12.85
C MET A 318 -27.38 -15.43 -13.32
N HIS A 319 -27.12 -15.81 -14.58
CA HIS A 319 -27.41 -17.14 -15.08
C HIS A 319 -26.49 -18.22 -14.49
N PHE A 320 -25.18 -17.95 -14.37
CA PHE A 320 -24.21 -18.91 -13.84
C PHE A 320 -24.42 -19.17 -12.34
N PHE A 321 -24.64 -18.11 -11.55
CA PHE A 321 -24.82 -18.20 -10.09
C PHE A 321 -26.30 -18.31 -9.66
N LYS A 322 -27.24 -18.61 -10.56
CA LYS A 322 -28.69 -18.68 -10.28
C LYS A 322 -29.11 -19.64 -9.16
N GLU A 323 -28.29 -20.65 -8.88
CA GLU A 323 -28.54 -21.67 -7.84
C GLU A 323 -28.05 -21.24 -6.45
N THR A 324 -27.45 -20.05 -6.35
CA THR A 324 -26.98 -19.48 -5.08
C THR A 324 -28.10 -18.68 -4.40
N ASN A 325 -28.31 -18.90 -3.11
CA ASN A 325 -29.39 -18.25 -2.34
C ASN A 325 -28.92 -16.95 -1.64
N VAL A 326 -28.01 -16.19 -2.27
CA VAL A 326 -27.42 -14.99 -1.66
C VAL A 326 -28.36 -13.79 -1.80
N ASN A 327 -28.64 -13.12 -0.68
CA ASN A 327 -29.23 -11.79 -0.71
C ASN A 327 -28.12 -10.75 -0.93
N ALA A 328 -27.94 -10.28 -2.17
CA ALA A 328 -26.92 -9.29 -2.50
C ALA A 328 -27.10 -7.99 -1.70
N GLN A 329 -26.14 -7.64 -0.86
CA GLN A 329 -26.18 -6.44 -0.01
C GLN A 329 -24.79 -5.79 0.06
N PRO A 330 -24.67 -4.46 -0.04
CA PRO A 330 -23.37 -3.78 -0.01
C PRO A 330 -22.67 -3.87 1.35
N ASN A 331 -23.43 -4.04 2.45
CA ASN A 331 -22.94 -4.24 3.82
C ASN A 331 -21.69 -3.39 4.14
N PRO A 332 -21.77 -2.05 4.08
CA PRO A 332 -20.59 -1.20 4.04
C PRO A 332 -19.67 -1.40 5.25
N LEU A 333 -18.36 -1.33 5.02
CA LEU A 333 -17.36 -1.19 6.09
C LEU A 333 -17.40 0.23 6.69
N PRO A 334 -16.88 0.47 7.91
CA PRO A 334 -16.62 1.82 8.38
C PRO A 334 -15.68 2.56 7.42
N GLY A 335 -15.91 3.84 7.18
CA GLY A 335 -14.99 4.68 6.40
C GLY A 335 -13.59 4.71 7.02
N GLU A 336 -12.57 4.91 6.22
CA GLU A 336 -11.18 4.95 6.69
C GLU A 336 -10.83 6.17 7.55
N ASN A 337 -11.69 7.18 7.60
CA ASN A 337 -11.57 8.26 8.58
C ASN A 337 -12.02 7.82 9.99
N TYR A 338 -12.52 6.59 10.14
CA TYR A 338 -12.55 5.87 11.41
C TYR A 338 -11.19 5.20 11.74
N ASP A 339 -10.20 5.21 10.85
CA ASP A 339 -8.90 4.55 11.05
C ASP A 339 -7.86 5.60 11.48
N HIS A 340 -8.13 6.21 12.64
CA HIS A 340 -7.37 7.31 13.21
C HIS A 340 -6.94 6.97 14.65
N ILE A 341 -5.73 6.42 14.80
CA ILE A 341 -5.13 5.97 16.06
C ILE A 341 -3.78 6.67 16.24
N VAL A 342 -3.83 7.79 16.95
CA VAL A 342 -2.68 8.66 17.24
C VAL A 342 -1.72 8.03 18.24
N SER A 343 -0.46 8.48 18.24
CA SER A 343 0.48 8.09 19.30
C SER A 343 0.03 8.68 20.65
N PRO A 344 -0.07 7.88 21.72
CA PRO A 344 -0.61 8.34 23.00
C PRO A 344 0.39 9.22 23.77
N PRO A 345 -0.08 10.09 24.68
CA PRO A 345 0.79 10.87 25.53
C PRO A 345 1.66 9.97 26.43
N GLY A 346 2.96 10.29 26.52
CA GLY A 346 3.90 9.55 27.37
C GLY A 346 4.58 8.39 26.64
N LYS A 347 4.22 7.15 26.96
CA LYS A 347 4.88 5.96 26.38
C LYS A 347 4.31 5.62 25.00
N PRO A 348 5.15 5.42 23.96
CA PRO A 348 4.69 4.94 22.65
C PRO A 348 3.94 3.60 22.73
N GLN A 349 3.03 3.38 21.79
CA GLN A 349 2.39 2.08 21.52
C GLN A 349 2.98 1.47 20.23
N HIS A 350 2.90 0.15 20.09
CA HIS A 350 3.49 -0.55 18.93
C HIS A 350 2.78 -0.22 17.61
N PHE A 351 1.47 0.04 17.62
CA PHE A 351 0.70 0.17 16.39
C PHE A 351 -0.02 1.50 16.30
N LEU A 352 0.16 2.16 15.15
CA LEU A 352 -0.45 3.42 14.77
C LEU A 352 -1.04 3.25 13.37
N THR A 353 -2.12 3.96 13.07
CA THR A 353 -2.67 3.97 11.71
C THR A 353 -1.77 4.76 10.77
N TYR A 354 -1.85 4.45 9.47
CA TYR A 354 -1.08 5.08 8.40
C TYR A 354 -1.11 6.62 8.40
N ASP A 355 -2.19 7.22 8.91
CA ASP A 355 -2.41 8.66 8.92
C ASP A 355 -1.47 9.40 9.89
N GLN A 356 -0.82 8.66 10.79
CA GLN A 356 0.30 9.15 11.60
C GLN A 356 1.63 9.20 10.81
N CYS A 357 1.68 8.57 9.64
CA CYS A 357 2.86 8.46 8.78
C CYS A 357 2.72 9.29 7.48
N PHE A 358 1.53 9.29 6.85
CA PHE A 358 1.32 9.84 5.49
C PHE A 358 1.67 11.33 5.36
N GLY A 359 1.55 12.12 6.42
CA GLY A 359 1.91 13.54 6.40
C GLY A 359 3.37 13.75 5.99
N CYS A 360 4.28 12.89 6.47
CA CYS A 360 5.70 12.91 6.13
C CYS A 360 6.06 11.99 4.95
N HIS A 361 5.34 10.87 4.79
CA HIS A 361 5.64 9.79 3.83
C HIS A 361 4.68 9.73 2.63
N SER A 362 3.99 10.83 2.31
CA SER A 362 3.25 11.00 1.07
C SER A 362 3.96 11.93 0.09
N GLY A 363 3.74 11.72 -1.21
CA GLY A 363 4.17 12.60 -2.28
C GLY A 363 3.59 14.00 -2.15
N ASN A 364 4.37 15.00 -2.55
CA ASN A 364 4.03 16.39 -2.32
C ASN A 364 4.32 17.29 -3.52
N ARG A 365 3.44 18.28 -3.73
CA ARG A 365 3.62 19.39 -4.69
C ARG A 365 3.70 20.78 -4.03
N VAL A 366 3.47 20.90 -2.70
CA VAL A 366 3.56 22.18 -1.95
C VAL A 366 4.95 22.79 -2.07
N ALA A 367 5.00 24.12 -2.18
CA ALA A 367 6.21 24.93 -2.37
C ALA A 367 7.04 24.56 -3.62
N GLY A 368 6.41 24.04 -4.68
CA GLY A 368 7.04 23.91 -6.00
C GLY A 368 8.20 22.91 -6.12
N THR A 369 8.60 22.27 -5.01
CA THR A 369 9.59 21.19 -4.97
C THR A 369 8.85 19.84 -4.90
N PRO A 370 8.70 19.12 -6.03
CA PRO A 370 8.09 17.78 -6.01
C PRO A 370 8.96 16.82 -5.19
N MET A 371 8.37 16.18 -4.19
CA MET A 371 9.05 15.20 -3.31
C MET A 371 8.32 13.87 -3.38
N MET A 372 9.05 12.77 -3.61
CA MET A 372 8.49 11.43 -3.87
C MET A 372 7.47 11.42 -5.04
N MET A 373 7.62 12.36 -5.98
CA MET A 373 6.87 12.45 -7.22
C MET A 373 7.85 12.28 -8.38
N VAL A 374 7.53 11.45 -9.38
CA VAL A 374 8.41 11.20 -10.54
C VAL A 374 7.75 11.64 -11.83
N ASP A 375 8.49 12.40 -12.64
CA ASP A 375 8.11 12.73 -14.02
C ASP A 375 8.33 11.51 -14.90
N THR A 376 7.23 10.94 -15.40
CA THR A 376 7.22 9.75 -16.26
C THR A 376 7.65 10.07 -17.70
N ARG A 377 7.64 11.35 -18.07
CA ARG A 377 7.71 11.90 -19.44
C ARG A 377 6.56 11.44 -20.36
N ASP A 378 5.52 10.81 -19.82
CA ASP A 378 4.27 10.50 -20.53
C ASP A 378 3.32 11.71 -20.41
N PRO A 379 2.94 12.37 -21.52
CA PRO A 379 2.00 13.50 -21.48
C PRO A 379 0.62 13.16 -20.92
N SER A 380 0.26 11.87 -20.85
CA SER A 380 -1.02 11.38 -20.34
C SER A 380 -1.00 11.01 -18.84
N ASP A 381 0.17 10.87 -18.23
CA ASP A 381 0.35 10.83 -16.77
C ASP A 381 1.72 11.43 -16.35
N PRO A 382 1.88 12.76 -16.44
CA PRO A 382 3.19 13.39 -16.43
C PRO A 382 3.85 13.48 -15.04
N LEU A 383 3.16 13.17 -13.94
CA LEU A 383 3.78 13.17 -12.61
C LEU A 383 3.05 12.24 -11.64
N VAL A 384 3.65 11.07 -11.39
CA VAL A 384 3.11 10.01 -10.52
C VAL A 384 3.63 10.14 -9.09
N ASN A 385 2.80 9.74 -8.11
CA ASN A 385 3.20 9.62 -6.71
C ASN A 385 3.82 8.23 -6.46
N ILE A 386 5.08 8.20 -6.04
CA ILE A 386 5.83 6.96 -5.73
C ILE A 386 6.13 6.83 -4.22
N SER A 387 5.49 7.65 -3.39
CA SER A 387 5.78 7.70 -1.96
C SER A 387 5.37 6.41 -1.25
N PRO A 388 5.97 6.09 -0.08
CA PRO A 388 5.67 4.84 0.61
C PRO A 388 4.18 4.69 0.91
N TRP A 389 3.51 5.77 1.33
CA TRP A 389 2.06 5.74 1.60
C TRP A 389 1.20 5.48 0.37
N ALA A 390 1.44 6.18 -0.75
CA ALA A 390 0.56 6.14 -1.91
C ALA A 390 0.58 4.77 -2.60
N GLU A 391 1.76 4.14 -2.68
CA GLU A 391 1.91 2.80 -3.24
C GLU A 391 1.39 1.72 -2.28
N TRP A 392 1.73 1.80 -0.99
CA TRP A 392 1.31 0.81 0.01
C TRP A 392 -0.22 0.75 0.14
N ARG A 393 -0.89 1.90 0.14
CA ARG A 393 -2.34 2.02 0.31
C ARG A 393 -3.13 1.22 -0.73
N TRP A 394 -2.64 1.20 -1.97
CA TRP A 394 -3.26 0.47 -3.08
C TRP A 394 -2.53 -0.84 -3.38
N SER A 395 -1.78 -1.36 -2.42
CA SER A 395 -1.27 -2.73 -2.43
C SER A 395 -2.26 -3.68 -1.73
N PRO A 396 -2.20 -5.00 -1.97
CA PRO A 396 -2.96 -5.98 -1.20
C PRO A 396 -2.69 -5.92 0.31
N MET A 397 -1.53 -5.40 0.75
CA MET A 397 -1.19 -5.25 2.18
C MET A 397 -1.97 -4.10 2.84
N GLY A 398 -2.05 -2.93 2.19
CA GLY A 398 -2.86 -1.81 2.67
C GLY A 398 -4.37 -2.07 2.56
N LEU A 399 -4.78 -2.92 1.61
CA LEU A 399 -6.18 -3.31 1.41
C LEU A 399 -6.61 -4.53 2.24
N ALA A 400 -5.68 -5.22 2.92
CA ALA A 400 -5.92 -6.50 3.61
C ALA A 400 -7.03 -6.43 4.67
N GLY A 401 -7.13 -5.29 5.39
CA GLY A 401 -8.15 -5.04 6.41
C GLY A 401 -9.55 -4.79 5.86
N ARG A 402 -9.69 -4.68 4.52
CA ARG A 402 -10.91 -4.29 3.81
C ARG A 402 -11.26 -5.22 2.63
N ASP A 403 -10.42 -6.22 2.34
CA ASP A 403 -10.56 -7.10 1.17
C ASP A 403 -11.88 -7.91 1.19
N PRO A 404 -12.81 -7.67 0.23
CA PRO A 404 -14.08 -8.39 0.19
C PRO A 404 -13.92 -9.88 -0.15
N VAL A 405 -12.83 -10.29 -0.79
CA VAL A 405 -12.52 -11.69 -1.09
C VAL A 405 -12.15 -12.43 0.20
N PHE A 406 -11.29 -11.82 1.03
CA PHE A 406 -10.95 -12.34 2.36
C PHE A 406 -12.19 -12.49 3.26
N TYR A 407 -13.03 -11.45 3.37
CA TYR A 407 -14.22 -11.54 4.23
C TYR A 407 -15.23 -12.59 3.74
N ALA A 408 -15.39 -12.79 2.43
CA ALA A 408 -16.22 -13.88 1.91
C ALA A 408 -15.61 -15.28 2.15
N GLN A 409 -14.28 -15.42 2.07
CA GLN A 409 -13.59 -16.65 2.47
C GLN A 409 -13.85 -16.95 3.95
N LEU A 410 -13.59 -15.98 4.82
CA LEU A 410 -13.77 -16.11 6.27
C LEU A 410 -15.21 -16.47 6.65
N ASP A 411 -16.21 -15.86 5.99
CA ASP A 411 -17.62 -16.24 6.16
C ASP A 411 -17.87 -17.73 5.85
N SER A 412 -17.23 -18.29 4.82
CA SER A 412 -17.38 -19.71 4.46
C SER A 412 -16.68 -20.66 5.44
N GLU A 413 -15.53 -20.29 5.99
CA GLU A 413 -14.91 -21.05 7.08
C GLU A 413 -15.77 -20.99 8.35
N ILE A 414 -16.29 -19.80 8.69
CA ILE A 414 -17.22 -19.60 9.82
C ILE A 414 -18.47 -20.46 9.65
N ALA A 415 -19.07 -20.52 8.46
CA ALA A 415 -20.24 -21.35 8.20
C ALA A 415 -19.96 -22.85 8.39
N TYR A 416 -18.77 -23.33 7.99
CA TYR A 416 -18.36 -24.70 8.29
C TYR A 416 -18.16 -24.92 9.80
N LEU A 417 -17.46 -24.00 10.48
CA LEU A 417 -17.16 -24.07 11.91
C LEU A 417 -18.43 -24.04 12.76
N ASP A 418 -19.39 -23.14 12.49
CA ASP A 418 -20.67 -23.10 13.20
C ASP A 418 -21.48 -24.40 13.07
N ALA A 419 -21.37 -25.10 11.95
CA ALA A 419 -22.09 -26.35 11.69
C ALA A 419 -21.39 -27.61 12.26
N HIS A 420 -20.06 -27.61 12.42
CA HIS A 420 -19.30 -28.83 12.72
C HIS A 420 -18.30 -28.73 13.89
N LYS A 421 -17.76 -27.53 14.17
CA LYS A 421 -16.65 -27.26 15.12
C LYS A 421 -16.80 -25.89 15.80
N PRO A 422 -17.95 -25.57 16.43
CA PRO A 422 -18.20 -24.22 16.97
C PRO A 422 -17.20 -23.81 18.06
N GLU A 423 -16.55 -24.78 18.72
CA GLU A 423 -15.49 -24.58 19.71
C GLU A 423 -14.18 -24.03 19.12
N GLU A 424 -13.86 -24.33 17.85
CA GLU A 424 -12.66 -23.84 17.16
C GLU A 424 -12.88 -22.46 16.52
N LYS A 425 -14.14 -22.05 16.29
CA LYS A 425 -14.51 -20.83 15.54
C LYS A 425 -13.72 -19.60 15.96
N VAL A 426 -13.71 -19.28 17.24
CA VAL A 426 -13.08 -18.06 17.77
C VAL A 426 -11.57 -18.06 17.57
N LYS A 427 -10.93 -19.22 17.72
CA LYS A 427 -9.48 -19.41 17.56
C LYS A 427 -9.05 -19.30 16.10
N ILE A 428 -9.80 -19.89 15.17
CA ILE A 428 -9.52 -19.79 13.73
C ILE A 428 -9.76 -18.36 13.22
N VAL A 429 -10.85 -17.71 13.63
CA VAL A 429 -11.12 -16.31 13.28
C VAL A 429 -9.99 -15.39 13.77
N ASN A 430 -9.51 -15.56 15.00
CA ASN A 430 -8.36 -14.81 15.51
C ASN A 430 -7.09 -15.07 14.68
N LEU A 431 -6.82 -16.34 14.34
CA LEU A 431 -5.67 -16.73 13.52
C LEU A 431 -5.68 -16.05 12.14
N CYS A 432 -6.81 -16.05 11.44
CA CYS A 432 -6.96 -15.32 10.17
C CYS A 432 -6.68 -13.81 10.35
N PHE A 433 -7.16 -13.20 11.43
CA PHE A 433 -6.94 -11.79 11.71
C PHE A 433 -5.51 -11.43 12.12
N SER A 434 -4.71 -12.38 12.62
CA SER A 434 -3.26 -12.17 12.85
C SER A 434 -2.47 -11.86 11.55
N CYS A 435 -3.03 -12.19 10.38
CA CYS A 435 -2.45 -11.90 9.05
C CYS A 435 -3.25 -10.86 8.24
N HIS A 436 -4.55 -10.65 8.50
CA HIS A 436 -5.39 -9.70 7.73
C HIS A 436 -5.77 -8.41 8.48
N ASN A 437 -5.73 -8.40 9.81
CA ASN A 437 -6.05 -7.25 10.67
C ASN A 437 -4.97 -7.12 11.75
N ALA A 438 -3.72 -7.44 11.41
CA ALA A 438 -2.67 -7.81 12.36
C ALA A 438 -2.45 -6.78 13.47
N MET A 439 -2.50 -5.48 13.16
CA MET A 439 -2.33 -4.43 14.18
C MET A 439 -3.44 -4.45 15.22
N GLY A 440 -4.70 -4.67 14.80
CA GLY A 440 -5.85 -4.74 15.70
C GLY A 440 -5.80 -5.98 16.60
N GLU A 441 -5.48 -7.14 16.01
CA GLU A 441 -5.37 -8.41 16.71
C GLU A 441 -4.21 -8.39 17.71
N ARG A 442 -3.00 -8.02 17.27
CA ARG A 442 -1.81 -7.93 18.14
C ARG A 442 -1.94 -6.86 19.22
N GLN A 443 -2.58 -5.72 18.94
CA GLN A 443 -2.80 -4.70 19.97
C GLN A 443 -3.76 -5.19 21.07
N LEU A 444 -4.77 -6.00 20.72
CA LEU A 444 -5.70 -6.63 21.66
C LEU A 444 -5.03 -7.75 22.46
N GLU A 445 -4.20 -8.58 21.82
CA GLU A 445 -3.40 -9.61 22.48
C GLU A 445 -2.53 -8.99 23.59
N MET A 446 -1.82 -7.90 23.27
CA MET A 446 -0.98 -7.19 24.25
C MET A 446 -1.76 -6.57 25.41
N THR A 447 -2.89 -5.90 25.16
CA THR A 447 -3.63 -5.18 26.20
C THR A 447 -4.44 -6.10 27.10
N SER A 448 -5.00 -7.19 26.55
CA SER A 448 -5.71 -8.23 27.32
C SER A 448 -4.76 -9.19 28.03
N GLY A 449 -3.51 -9.31 27.56
CA GLY A 449 -2.55 -10.33 27.96
C GLY A 449 -2.92 -11.72 27.43
N GLY A 450 -3.32 -11.78 26.16
CA GLY A 450 -3.74 -13.00 25.45
C GLY A 450 -5.09 -13.59 25.92
N LYS A 451 -5.96 -12.77 26.55
CA LYS A 451 -7.22 -13.24 27.15
C LYS A 451 -8.45 -12.97 26.30
N GLU A 452 -8.37 -11.99 25.40
CA GLU A 452 -9.49 -11.61 24.53
C GLU A 452 -9.09 -11.85 23.06
N PRO A 453 -9.85 -12.68 22.32
CA PRO A 453 -9.59 -12.92 20.91
C PRO A 453 -10.24 -11.84 20.04
N TYR A 454 -9.58 -11.50 18.94
CA TYR A 454 -10.10 -10.62 17.91
C TYR A 454 -11.13 -11.35 17.04
N THR A 455 -12.25 -10.70 16.77
CA THR A 455 -13.44 -11.28 16.11
C THR A 455 -13.97 -10.40 14.98
N THR A 456 -14.88 -10.94 14.16
CA THR A 456 -15.54 -10.25 13.03
C THR A 456 -16.29 -8.97 13.41
N GLU A 457 -16.58 -8.75 14.69
CA GLU A 457 -17.25 -7.54 15.17
C GLU A 457 -16.33 -6.32 15.24
N PHE A 458 -15.03 -6.51 15.54
CA PHE A 458 -14.08 -5.41 15.72
C PHE A 458 -13.95 -4.52 14.48
N PRO A 459 -13.76 -5.05 13.25
CA PRO A 459 -13.67 -4.22 12.05
C PRO A 459 -14.96 -3.43 11.76
N MET A 460 -16.11 -3.89 12.27
CA MET A 460 -17.42 -3.26 12.00
C MET A 460 -17.75 -2.11 12.97
N VAL A 461 -16.96 -1.91 14.03
CA VAL A 461 -17.20 -0.89 15.06
C VAL A 461 -17.11 0.52 14.49
N ARG A 462 -18.23 1.25 14.57
CA ARG A 462 -18.37 2.69 14.28
C ARG A 462 -18.65 3.53 15.52
N ASN A 463 -19.15 2.90 16.60
CA ASN A 463 -19.35 3.60 17.86
C ASN A 463 -17.98 3.87 18.48
N LEU A 464 -17.57 5.13 18.46
CA LEU A 464 -16.25 5.54 18.92
C LEU A 464 -16.11 5.45 20.45
N GLN A 465 -17.21 5.31 21.21
CA GLN A 465 -17.21 5.05 22.65
C GLN A 465 -17.07 3.55 22.98
N ASP A 466 -17.17 2.67 21.99
CA ASP A 466 -17.00 1.23 22.19
C ASP A 466 -15.52 0.93 22.48
N PRO A 467 -15.17 0.25 23.58
CA PRO A 467 -13.77 -0.07 23.90
C PRO A 467 -13.10 -0.94 22.85
N ARG A 468 -13.85 -1.56 21.93
CA ARG A 468 -13.34 -2.33 20.79
C ARG A 468 -12.89 -1.45 19.62
N PHE A 469 -13.32 -0.18 19.58
CA PHE A 469 -13.07 0.74 18.46
C PHE A 469 -11.58 0.87 18.08
N PRO A 470 -10.63 1.07 19.01
CA PRO A 470 -9.21 1.24 18.65
C PRO A 470 -8.63 0.05 17.90
N TYR A 471 -8.96 -1.17 18.33
CA TYR A 471 -8.50 -2.39 17.67
C TYR A 471 -9.15 -2.56 16.29
N GLY A 472 -10.43 -2.18 16.14
CA GLY A 472 -11.12 -2.16 14.86
C GLY A 472 -10.53 -1.17 13.85
N ALA A 473 -10.13 0.01 14.32
CA ALA A 473 -9.42 1.03 13.52
C ALA A 473 -8.04 0.53 13.06
N LEU A 474 -7.24 -0.03 13.97
CA LEU A 474 -5.97 -0.66 13.63
C LEU A 474 -6.12 -1.85 12.67
N GLY A 475 -7.17 -2.67 12.84
CA GLY A 475 -7.39 -3.86 12.01
C GLY A 475 -7.84 -3.54 10.58
N ARG A 476 -8.67 -2.52 10.38
CA ARG A 476 -9.09 -2.06 9.03
C ARG A 476 -7.95 -1.46 8.21
N ASP A 477 -6.89 -0.99 8.88
CA ASP A 477 -5.69 -0.47 8.23
C ASP A 477 -4.75 -1.58 7.68
N GLY A 478 -5.17 -2.84 7.75
CA GLY A 478 -4.48 -3.96 7.11
C GLY A 478 -3.08 -4.22 7.66
N ILE A 479 -2.14 -4.52 6.76
CA ILE A 479 -0.72 -4.68 7.10
C ILE A 479 0.00 -3.36 6.85
N SER A 480 -0.18 -2.44 7.80
CA SER A 480 0.33 -1.06 7.76
C SER A 480 1.79 -0.94 8.22
N CYS A 481 2.32 0.27 8.12
CA CYS A 481 3.71 0.65 8.32
C CYS A 481 4.31 0.04 9.60
N THR A 482 3.61 0.16 10.73
CA THR A 482 4.09 -0.31 12.04
C THR A 482 4.04 -1.82 12.25
N ILE A 483 3.57 -2.62 11.27
CA ILE A 483 3.83 -4.07 11.25
C ILE A 483 5.27 -4.30 10.79
N CYS A 484 5.55 -4.08 9.50
CA CYS A 484 6.82 -4.46 8.88
C CYS A 484 8.03 -3.77 9.52
N HIS A 485 7.89 -2.50 9.92
CA HIS A 485 8.95 -1.72 10.57
C HIS A 485 9.15 -2.03 12.07
N HIS A 486 8.35 -2.93 12.65
CA HIS A 486 8.56 -3.50 13.98
C HIS A 486 8.86 -5.00 13.97
N ILE A 487 8.88 -5.70 12.82
CA ILE A 487 9.22 -7.13 12.80
C ILE A 487 10.68 -7.30 13.24
N LYS A 488 10.87 -8.04 14.33
CA LYS A 488 12.17 -8.30 14.92
C LYS A 488 13.00 -9.24 14.05
N ASN A 489 14.29 -8.92 13.92
CA ASN A 489 15.30 -9.76 13.27
C ASN A 489 15.36 -11.18 13.87
N THR A 490 15.37 -12.20 12.99
CA THR A 490 15.54 -13.63 13.33
C THR A 490 16.63 -14.31 12.47
N ASP A 491 17.64 -13.56 12.02
CA ASP A 491 18.80 -14.07 11.26
C ASP A 491 19.64 -15.09 12.06
N ASP A 492 19.48 -15.13 13.38
CA ASP A 492 20.10 -16.09 14.28
C ASP A 492 19.48 -17.50 14.20
N LYS A 493 18.24 -17.62 13.69
CA LYS A 493 17.53 -18.89 13.53
C LYS A 493 17.93 -19.64 12.25
N THR A 494 17.97 -20.96 12.33
CA THR A 494 17.96 -21.80 11.14
C THR A 494 16.65 -21.66 10.37
N GLU A 495 16.64 -22.07 9.09
CA GLU A 495 15.45 -21.92 8.24
C GLU A 495 14.24 -22.69 8.77
N MET A 496 14.47 -23.90 9.29
CA MET A 496 13.42 -24.70 9.92
C MET A 496 12.88 -24.06 11.21
N GLU A 497 13.75 -23.50 12.06
CA GLU A 497 13.32 -22.80 13.28
C GLU A 497 12.50 -21.55 12.98
N PHE A 498 12.85 -20.80 11.93
CA PHE A 498 12.05 -19.67 11.44
C PHE A 498 10.66 -20.12 10.96
N ILE A 499 10.60 -21.14 10.09
CA ILE A 499 9.34 -21.71 9.57
C ILE A 499 8.45 -22.27 10.69
N GLU A 500 9.03 -22.92 11.69
CA GLU A 500 8.26 -23.49 12.81
C GLU A 500 7.76 -22.41 13.79
N GLN A 501 8.55 -21.36 14.05
CA GLN A 501 8.27 -20.43 15.14
C GLN A 501 7.59 -19.13 14.69
N ASP A 502 8.04 -18.50 13.61
CA ASP A 502 7.66 -17.12 13.23
C ASP A 502 6.68 -17.04 12.04
N ALA A 503 6.53 -18.14 11.29
CA ALA A 503 5.54 -18.27 10.20
C ALA A 503 4.08 -18.25 10.70
N THR A 504 3.10 -18.27 9.78
CA THR A 504 1.67 -18.03 10.07
C THR A 504 1.45 -16.77 10.93
N GLY A 505 2.15 -15.68 10.61
CA GLY A 505 2.04 -14.38 11.28
C GLY A 505 2.59 -14.33 12.72
N ARG A 506 3.30 -15.35 13.20
CA ARG A 506 3.79 -15.46 14.59
C ARG A 506 5.08 -14.68 14.89
N PHE A 507 5.35 -13.62 14.14
CA PHE A 507 6.57 -12.82 14.30
C PHE A 507 6.64 -12.09 15.64
N GLN A 508 7.86 -11.91 16.14
CA GLN A 508 8.14 -11.06 17.30
C GLN A 508 8.31 -9.59 16.89
N LEU A 509 8.11 -8.68 17.85
CA LEU A 509 8.26 -7.25 17.64
C LEU A 509 9.53 -6.68 18.28
N THR A 510 9.99 -5.55 17.76
CA THR A 510 10.95 -4.65 18.41
C THR A 510 10.27 -3.80 19.50
N GLU A 511 11.04 -2.98 20.21
CA GLU A 511 10.50 -2.06 21.22
C GLU A 511 9.58 -0.98 20.60
N PRO A 512 8.46 -0.60 21.25
CA PRO A 512 7.45 0.30 20.66
C PRO A 512 7.93 1.74 20.43
N GLY A 513 9.05 2.13 21.02
CA GLY A 513 9.67 3.44 20.83
C GLY A 513 10.65 3.51 19.65
N GLN A 514 10.79 2.43 18.86
CA GLN A 514 11.78 2.34 17.78
C GLN A 514 11.21 1.66 16.53
N LEU A 515 11.24 2.37 15.39
CA LEU A 515 10.90 1.82 14.07
C LEU A 515 12.17 1.55 13.26
N GLY A 516 12.37 0.33 12.77
CA GLY A 516 13.54 -0.10 12.02
C GLY A 516 13.44 0.21 10.52
N GLY A 517 14.51 0.72 9.91
CA GLY A 517 14.59 0.99 8.46
C GLY A 517 15.97 0.73 7.87
N PRO A 518 16.12 0.55 6.54
CA PRO A 518 17.37 0.07 5.92
C PRO A 518 18.50 1.12 5.88
N PHE A 519 18.23 2.36 6.29
CA PHE A 519 19.15 3.49 6.12
C PHE A 519 19.93 3.84 7.39
N GLU A 520 21.24 4.02 7.24
CA GLU A 520 22.08 4.54 8.32
C GLU A 520 21.78 6.03 8.58
N LYS A 521 21.89 6.40 9.87
CA LYS A 521 21.74 7.78 10.39
C LYS A 521 20.45 8.47 9.87
N PRO A 522 19.26 7.94 10.18
CA PRO A 522 18.01 8.63 9.87
C PRO A 522 17.90 9.94 10.67
N ALA A 523 17.21 10.93 10.12
CA ALA A 523 16.80 12.12 10.86
C ALA A 523 15.80 11.69 11.96
N THR A 524 16.14 11.90 13.22
CA THR A 524 15.36 11.36 14.36
C THR A 524 14.39 12.37 14.96
N THR A 525 14.72 13.66 14.91
CA THR A 525 14.00 14.72 15.63
C THR A 525 12.53 14.87 15.21
N PRO A 526 12.16 14.85 13.91
CA PRO A 526 10.75 14.95 13.52
C PRO A 526 9.87 13.81 14.06
N MET A 527 10.25 12.54 13.89
CA MET A 527 9.46 11.40 14.40
C MET A 527 9.40 11.38 15.93
N LYS A 528 10.49 11.78 16.60
CA LYS A 528 10.54 11.90 18.06
C LYS A 528 9.60 13.00 18.56
N HIS A 529 9.50 14.13 17.87
CA HIS A 529 8.61 15.23 18.24
C HIS A 529 7.14 14.95 17.91
N ALA A 530 6.85 14.28 16.79
CA ALA A 530 5.47 13.97 16.36
C ALA A 530 4.87 12.75 17.09
N LEU A 531 5.64 11.67 17.22
CA LEU A 531 5.12 10.36 17.64
C LEU A 531 5.76 9.83 18.93
N ASN A 532 6.80 10.48 19.45
CA ASN A 532 7.71 9.96 20.47
C ASN A 532 8.41 8.63 20.08
N ILE A 533 8.61 8.40 18.78
CA ILE A 533 9.27 7.21 18.21
C ILE A 533 10.59 7.63 17.56
N ILE A 534 11.64 6.82 17.75
CA ILE A 534 12.97 7.06 17.17
C ILE A 534 13.19 6.10 15.98
N PRO A 535 13.42 6.59 14.75
CA PRO A 535 13.81 5.73 13.65
C PRO A 535 15.23 5.19 13.88
N VAL A 536 15.42 3.89 13.64
CA VAL A 536 16.71 3.19 13.83
C VAL A 536 17.11 2.41 12.57
N LEU A 537 18.40 2.11 12.43
CA LEU A 537 18.88 1.21 11.39
C LEU A 537 18.44 -0.22 11.73
N ASP A 538 17.68 -0.85 10.83
CA ASP A 538 17.47 -2.29 10.82
C ASP A 538 17.59 -2.83 9.38
N LYS A 539 18.64 -3.63 9.16
CA LYS A 539 18.90 -4.28 7.86
C LYS A 539 17.99 -5.48 7.61
N TYR A 540 17.29 -5.98 8.64
CA TYR A 540 16.32 -7.06 8.49
C TYR A 540 15.14 -6.66 7.59
N THR A 541 14.85 -5.36 7.48
CA THR A 541 13.89 -4.80 6.51
C THR A 541 14.13 -5.24 5.05
N GLN A 542 15.37 -5.66 4.73
CA GLN A 542 15.79 -6.14 3.41
C GLN A 542 15.88 -7.68 3.32
N ASN A 543 15.50 -8.42 4.37
CA ASN A 543 15.53 -9.89 4.39
C ASN A 543 14.17 -10.47 3.93
N ALA A 544 14.19 -11.42 3.01
CA ALA A 544 13.02 -12.15 2.52
C ALA A 544 12.20 -12.84 3.64
N ARG A 545 12.81 -13.16 4.79
CA ARG A 545 12.10 -13.69 5.96
C ARG A 545 11.01 -12.78 6.50
N ILE A 546 11.08 -11.45 6.32
CA ILE A 546 9.96 -10.55 6.63
C ILE A 546 8.71 -10.88 5.81
N CYS A 547 8.88 -11.23 4.54
CA CYS A 547 7.76 -11.70 3.72
C CYS A 547 7.37 -13.13 4.14
N GLY A 548 8.35 -13.97 4.47
CA GLY A 548 8.16 -15.35 4.90
C GLY A 548 7.26 -15.54 6.13
N THR A 549 7.15 -14.57 7.03
CA THR A 549 6.26 -14.66 8.22
C THR A 549 4.78 -14.76 7.82
N CYS A 550 4.40 -14.11 6.71
CA CYS A 550 3.01 -14.06 6.21
C CYS A 550 2.82 -14.82 4.88
N HIS A 551 3.90 -15.21 4.20
CA HIS A 551 3.87 -16.04 2.98
C HIS A 551 4.33 -17.48 3.19
N THR A 552 4.28 -17.92 4.44
CA THR A 552 4.34 -19.32 4.89
C THR A 552 3.18 -19.54 5.86
N ILE A 553 2.02 -19.97 5.37
CA ILE A 553 0.79 -20.04 6.17
C ILE A 553 0.44 -21.51 6.43
N HIS A 554 0.77 -22.00 7.63
CA HIS A 554 0.46 -23.35 8.09
C HIS A 554 -0.81 -23.32 8.97
N LEU A 555 -1.87 -24.03 8.57
CA LEU A 555 -3.19 -24.04 9.21
C LEU A 555 -3.63 -25.45 9.61
N PRO A 556 -4.48 -25.61 10.64
CA PRO A 556 -5.04 -26.91 11.01
C PRO A 556 -6.11 -27.38 10.02
N VAL A 557 -6.13 -28.68 9.72
CA VAL A 557 -7.22 -29.33 8.98
C VAL A 557 -8.24 -29.87 10.00
N LEU A 558 -9.51 -29.45 9.88
CA LEU A 558 -10.52 -29.56 10.94
C LEU A 558 -11.66 -30.55 10.64
N ASP A 559 -11.76 -31.06 9.41
CA ASP A 559 -12.68 -32.13 9.01
C ASP A 559 -12.01 -33.51 8.89
N ALA A 560 -10.71 -33.60 9.16
CA ALA A 560 -10.01 -34.86 9.43
C ALA A 560 -10.64 -35.58 10.63
N ILE A 561 -11.18 -36.78 10.41
CA ILE A 561 -12.10 -37.46 11.32
C ILE A 561 -11.50 -38.75 11.90
N ASP A 562 -11.58 -38.92 13.23
CA ASP A 562 -11.18 -40.15 13.96
C ASP A 562 -12.13 -41.36 13.73
N GLU A 563 -13.11 -41.25 12.84
CA GLU A 563 -14.14 -42.27 12.58
C GLU A 563 -13.66 -43.35 11.59
N PRO A 564 -13.62 -44.65 11.97
CA PRO A 564 -13.01 -45.70 11.14
C PRO A 564 -13.63 -45.92 9.75
N ALA A 565 -14.90 -45.58 9.56
CA ALA A 565 -15.60 -45.79 8.28
C ALA A 565 -15.17 -44.77 7.21
N LYS A 566 -14.99 -43.49 7.60
CA LYS A 566 -14.41 -42.47 6.71
C LYS A 566 -12.92 -42.72 6.47
N LYS A 567 -12.20 -43.17 7.50
CA LYS A 567 -10.76 -43.49 7.42
C LYS A 567 -10.40 -44.45 6.28
N ALA A 568 -11.26 -45.42 5.96
CA ALA A 568 -11.04 -46.36 4.85
C ALA A 568 -11.23 -45.76 3.44
N GLN A 569 -11.96 -44.64 3.30
CA GLN A 569 -11.94 -43.83 2.07
C GLN A 569 -10.80 -42.80 2.07
N ALA A 570 -10.32 -42.43 3.26
CA ALA A 570 -9.27 -41.45 3.45
C ALA A 570 -7.84 -42.04 3.46
N GLU A 571 -7.65 -43.35 3.25
CA GLU A 571 -6.30 -43.97 3.15
C GLU A 571 -5.47 -43.45 1.96
N GLU A 572 -6.10 -42.81 0.97
CA GLU A 572 -5.42 -42.10 -0.13
C GLU A 572 -5.15 -40.61 0.19
N CYS A 573 -5.76 -40.04 1.24
CA CYS A 573 -5.91 -38.59 1.40
C CYS A 573 -5.89 -38.00 2.84
N GLN A 574 -5.74 -38.75 3.94
CA GLN A 574 -5.68 -38.15 5.30
C GLN A 574 -4.67 -38.81 6.26
N SER A 575 -3.58 -38.10 6.53
CA SER A 575 -2.84 -38.25 7.80
C SER A 575 -2.28 -36.92 8.36
N GLU A 576 -2.45 -35.83 7.61
CA GLU A 576 -1.89 -34.51 7.90
C GLU A 576 -2.86 -33.73 8.80
N LYS A 577 -2.42 -33.36 10.02
CA LYS A 577 -3.23 -32.55 10.95
C LYS A 577 -3.28 -31.05 10.60
N PHE A 578 -2.50 -30.66 9.60
CA PHE A 578 -2.27 -29.28 9.18
C PHE A 578 -1.90 -29.28 7.70
N SER A 579 -2.26 -28.24 6.96
CA SER A 579 -1.87 -27.98 5.56
C SER A 579 -1.10 -26.65 5.46
N TYR A 580 -0.49 -26.38 4.31
CA TYR A 580 -0.06 -25.02 3.97
C TYR A 580 -1.13 -24.36 3.09
N GLU A 581 -1.78 -23.31 3.59
CA GLU A 581 -2.67 -22.47 2.79
C GLU A 581 -1.88 -21.74 1.68
N GLN A 582 -0.64 -21.34 2.03
CA GLN A 582 0.30 -20.66 1.15
C GLN A 582 1.72 -21.13 1.45
N ALA A 583 2.44 -21.51 0.40
CA ALA A 583 3.83 -22.00 0.46
C ALA A 583 4.82 -21.09 -0.31
N THR A 584 4.43 -19.90 -0.74
CA THR A 584 5.20 -19.02 -1.64
C THR A 584 6.65 -18.79 -1.20
N TYR A 585 6.89 -18.58 0.09
CA TYR A 585 8.25 -18.41 0.60
C TYR A 585 9.04 -19.74 0.60
N LEU A 586 8.39 -20.89 0.85
CA LEU A 586 8.99 -22.22 0.77
C LEU A 586 9.40 -22.57 -0.67
N GLU A 587 8.55 -22.21 -1.64
CA GLU A 587 8.84 -22.31 -3.07
C GLU A 587 10.05 -21.46 -3.46
N TRP A 588 10.15 -20.23 -2.92
CA TRP A 588 11.32 -19.37 -3.11
C TRP A 588 12.60 -19.97 -2.49
N VAL A 589 12.53 -20.54 -1.28
CA VAL A 589 13.66 -21.27 -0.67
C VAL A 589 14.10 -22.47 -1.54
N ASN A 590 13.22 -23.06 -2.34
CA ASN A 590 13.56 -24.07 -3.34
C ASN A 590 13.67 -23.51 -4.77
N SER A 591 14.36 -22.38 -4.93
CA SER A 591 14.64 -21.75 -6.23
C SER A 591 16.09 -21.31 -6.37
N ALA A 592 16.47 -20.83 -7.56
CA ALA A 592 17.75 -20.17 -7.82
C ALA A 592 17.84 -18.74 -7.27
N PHE A 593 16.72 -18.15 -6.83
CA PHE A 593 16.63 -16.75 -6.40
C PHE A 593 17.04 -16.57 -4.93
N GLN A 594 16.89 -17.60 -4.10
CA GLN A 594 17.07 -17.49 -2.66
C GLN A 594 18.48 -17.13 -2.18
N ASN A 595 18.55 -16.42 -1.04
CA ASN A 595 19.79 -16.04 -0.37
C ASN A 595 19.95 -16.56 1.08
N VAL A 596 18.98 -17.33 1.59
CA VAL A 596 18.96 -17.82 2.98
C VAL A 596 19.75 -19.12 3.18
N ILE A 597 19.92 -19.92 2.12
CA ILE A 597 20.69 -21.17 2.10
C ILE A 597 21.81 -21.06 1.05
N ASN A 598 23.00 -20.66 1.52
CA ASN A 598 24.20 -20.56 0.70
C ASN A 598 24.66 -21.93 0.17
N ASP A 599 24.33 -22.25 -1.09
CA ASP A 599 25.05 -23.24 -1.92
C ASP A 599 25.33 -22.65 -3.32
N PRO A 600 26.46 -21.93 -3.51
CA PRO A 600 26.84 -21.35 -4.79
C PRO A 600 27.27 -22.39 -5.84
N SER A 601 27.33 -23.69 -5.49
CA SER A 601 27.68 -24.75 -6.46
C SER A 601 26.47 -25.30 -7.23
N ARG A 602 25.25 -24.95 -6.80
CA ARG A 602 24.01 -25.60 -7.27
C ARG A 602 22.99 -24.68 -7.95
N PHE A 603 23.19 -23.36 -7.96
CA PHE A 603 22.22 -22.41 -8.49
C PHE A 603 22.84 -21.47 -9.52
N VAL A 604 22.26 -21.46 -10.72
CA VAL A 604 22.59 -20.57 -11.83
C VAL A 604 21.30 -19.82 -12.18
N GLY A 605 21.29 -18.50 -12.02
CA GLY A 605 20.09 -17.68 -12.24
C GLY A 605 20.23 -16.24 -11.71
N GLY A 606 20.99 -16.06 -10.63
CA GLY A 606 21.12 -14.77 -9.94
C GLY A 606 20.25 -14.73 -8.69
N VAL A 607 20.84 -14.25 -7.59
CA VAL A 607 20.18 -14.17 -6.29
C VAL A 607 19.34 -12.89 -6.20
N GLN A 608 18.09 -13.02 -5.79
CA GLN A 608 17.11 -11.93 -5.62
C GLN A 608 16.15 -12.25 -4.47
N THR A 609 16.02 -11.30 -3.54
CA THR A 609 15.06 -11.34 -2.44
C THR A 609 13.64 -11.02 -2.90
N CYS A 610 12.65 -11.25 -2.04
CA CYS A 610 11.28 -10.80 -2.27
C CYS A 610 11.22 -9.28 -2.52
N GLN A 611 12.02 -8.50 -1.78
CA GLN A 611 12.11 -7.05 -1.89
C GLN A 611 12.69 -6.60 -3.23
N ASP A 612 13.70 -7.29 -3.76
CA ASP A 612 14.35 -6.90 -5.03
C ASP A 612 13.36 -6.85 -6.21
N CYS A 613 12.34 -7.72 -6.20
CA CYS A 613 11.26 -7.71 -7.18
C CYS A 613 10.05 -6.86 -6.75
N HIS A 614 9.49 -7.10 -5.55
CA HIS A 614 8.21 -6.50 -5.14
C HIS A 614 8.32 -5.10 -4.51
N MET A 615 9.54 -4.60 -4.29
CA MET A 615 9.85 -3.25 -3.79
C MET A 615 10.87 -2.52 -4.68
N SER A 616 10.89 -2.83 -5.98
CA SER A 616 11.86 -2.35 -6.98
C SER A 616 12.22 -0.87 -6.82
N GLY A 617 13.52 -0.56 -6.75
CA GLY A 617 14.03 0.82 -6.68
C GLY A 617 13.99 1.58 -8.01
N ALA A 618 13.21 1.11 -8.99
CA ALA A 618 13.13 1.68 -10.33
C ALA A 618 11.68 1.87 -10.82
N LEU A 619 11.53 2.77 -11.79
CA LEU A 619 10.31 2.99 -12.58
C LEU A 619 10.72 3.10 -14.04
N ASN A 620 10.08 2.35 -14.94
CA ASN A 620 10.39 2.32 -16.38
C ASN A 620 11.90 2.05 -16.67
N GLY A 621 12.55 1.22 -15.85
CA GLY A 621 14.00 0.94 -15.93
C GLY A 621 14.93 2.05 -15.42
N ILE A 622 14.40 3.16 -14.91
CA ILE A 622 15.17 4.27 -14.35
C ILE A 622 15.23 4.13 -12.82
N THR A 623 16.43 4.10 -12.25
CA THR A 623 16.64 4.12 -10.78
C THR A 623 16.07 5.40 -10.17
N ILE A 624 15.31 5.24 -9.09
CA ILE A 624 14.67 6.34 -8.38
C ILE A 624 15.66 6.97 -7.39
N GLU A 625 15.86 8.28 -7.51
CA GLU A 625 16.57 9.09 -6.52
C GLU A 625 15.60 10.08 -5.85
N THR A 626 15.23 9.82 -4.59
CA THR A 626 14.32 10.69 -3.82
C THR A 626 14.64 10.68 -2.33
N LYS A 627 14.12 11.67 -1.58
CA LYS A 627 14.01 11.56 -0.12
C LYS A 627 12.92 10.53 0.25
N ILE A 628 13.05 9.95 1.44
CA ILE A 628 12.09 8.99 2.02
C ILE A 628 10.99 9.64 2.86
N ALA A 629 11.13 10.93 3.17
CA ALA A 629 10.20 11.73 3.94
C ALA A 629 10.30 13.20 3.52
N ALA A 630 9.22 13.95 3.67
CA ALA A 630 9.12 15.37 3.37
C ALA A 630 8.78 16.18 4.63
N VAL A 631 9.80 16.60 5.37
CA VAL A 631 9.71 17.43 6.59
C VAL A 631 10.26 18.83 6.30
N GLU A 632 10.04 19.80 7.20
CA GLU A 632 10.55 21.18 7.08
C GLU A 632 12.06 21.24 7.34
N ASP A 633 12.83 20.73 6.38
CA ASP A 633 14.29 20.66 6.38
C ASP A 633 14.96 21.76 5.55
N THR A 634 16.25 21.62 5.29
CA THR A 634 17.12 22.47 4.45
C THR A 634 16.57 22.90 3.08
N GLN A 635 15.53 22.26 2.53
CA GLN A 635 14.90 22.63 1.26
C GLN A 635 13.65 23.52 1.40
N TYR A 636 13.16 23.74 2.63
CA TYR A 636 12.01 24.59 2.89
C TYR A 636 12.41 26.06 3.08
N PRO A 637 11.46 27.01 3.00
CA PRO A 637 11.69 28.38 3.45
C PRO A 637 12.17 28.42 4.91
N ASN A 638 13.06 29.35 5.25
CA ASN A 638 13.50 29.55 6.64
C ASN A 638 12.32 29.80 7.58
N ALA A 639 12.28 29.12 8.73
CA ALA A 639 11.38 29.41 9.84
C ALA A 639 12.17 29.75 11.11
N ASP A 640 11.62 30.63 11.95
CA ASP A 640 12.21 30.96 13.25
C ASP A 640 12.11 29.75 14.18
N HIS A 641 13.12 29.51 15.01
CA HIS A 641 13.10 28.40 15.99
C HIS A 641 12.97 27.00 15.35
N LEU A 642 13.53 26.79 14.16
CA LEU A 642 13.82 25.45 13.62
C LEU A 642 14.84 24.72 14.50
N ALA A 643 14.69 23.40 14.61
CA ALA A 643 15.71 22.54 15.20
C ALA A 643 17.01 22.57 14.36
N PRO A 644 18.16 22.12 14.90
CA PRO A 644 19.42 22.11 14.16
C PRO A 644 19.30 21.37 12.83
N LEU A 645 19.76 21.99 11.74
CA LEU A 645 19.56 21.47 10.37
C LEU A 645 20.19 20.09 10.15
N ASP A 646 21.23 19.73 10.91
CA ASP A 646 21.85 18.41 10.91
C ASP A 646 21.00 17.32 11.57
N GLU A 647 20.05 17.69 12.45
CA GLU A 647 19.03 16.78 12.99
C GLU A 647 17.81 16.61 12.07
N LEU A 648 17.59 17.57 11.15
CA LEU A 648 16.44 17.63 10.23
C LEU A 648 16.75 17.12 8.81
N ASN A 649 18.02 17.07 8.41
CA ASN A 649 18.44 16.75 7.05
C ASN A 649 18.04 15.31 6.64
N VAL A 650 16.94 15.18 5.90
CA VAL A 650 16.59 13.93 5.20
C VAL A 650 17.33 13.92 3.85
N PRO A 651 18.32 13.04 3.63
CA PRO A 651 19.04 13.02 2.35
C PRO A 651 18.25 12.32 1.25
N ILE A 652 18.55 12.69 -0.01
CA ILE A 652 18.16 11.92 -1.20
C ILE A 652 18.86 10.55 -1.15
N ARG A 653 18.14 9.49 -1.51
CA ARG A 653 18.63 8.10 -1.57
C ARG A 653 18.43 7.56 -2.98
N SER A 654 19.48 6.94 -3.54
CA SER A 654 19.45 6.22 -4.83
C SER A 654 19.09 4.74 -4.69
N ASN A 655 19.11 4.23 -3.46
CA ASN A 655 18.59 2.92 -3.08
C ASN A 655 17.22 3.05 -2.38
N TYR A 656 16.33 3.86 -2.98
CA TYR A 656 14.93 3.95 -2.57
C TYR A 656 14.22 2.61 -2.85
N ALA A 657 13.31 2.19 -1.96
CA ALA A 657 12.51 0.98 -2.13
C ALA A 657 11.03 1.36 -2.25
N ARG A 658 10.41 1.00 -3.38
CA ARG A 658 9.00 1.27 -3.65
C ARG A 658 8.12 0.40 -2.77
N HIS A 659 6.95 0.90 -2.36
CA HIS A 659 6.04 0.18 -1.45
C HIS A 659 4.86 -0.43 -2.20
N GLN A 660 5.16 -0.97 -3.38
CA GLN A 660 4.20 -1.52 -4.33
C GLN A 660 3.54 -2.81 -3.82
N PHE A 661 4.34 -3.77 -3.35
CA PHE A 661 3.89 -5.07 -2.83
C PHE A 661 2.90 -5.82 -3.76
N GLN A 662 3.19 -5.82 -5.06
CA GLN A 662 2.21 -6.20 -6.08
C GLN A 662 2.27 -7.69 -6.42
N GLY A 663 1.09 -8.20 -6.77
CA GLY A 663 0.90 -9.51 -7.38
C GLY A 663 0.05 -9.35 -8.65
N LEU A 664 -0.79 -10.33 -8.95
CA LEU A 664 -1.62 -10.32 -10.17
C LEU A 664 -3.12 -10.10 -9.89
N ASN A 665 -3.48 -9.76 -8.66
CA ASN A 665 -4.88 -9.51 -8.25
C ASN A 665 -5.35 -8.07 -8.59
N VAL A 666 -5.17 -7.63 -9.84
CA VAL A 666 -5.62 -6.30 -10.31
C VAL A 666 -7.15 -6.11 -10.16
N TYR A 667 -7.89 -7.22 -10.19
CA TYR A 667 -9.33 -7.30 -9.87
C TYR A 667 -9.66 -6.69 -8.50
N LEU A 668 -8.79 -6.85 -7.49
CA LEU A 668 -8.99 -6.25 -6.18
C LEU A 668 -8.98 -4.72 -6.28
N LEU A 669 -8.02 -4.14 -7.00
CA LEU A 669 -7.96 -2.70 -7.19
C LEU A 669 -9.20 -2.16 -7.91
N GLU A 670 -9.73 -2.91 -8.88
CA GLU A 670 -10.96 -2.53 -9.58
C GLU A 670 -12.21 -2.60 -8.68
N LEU A 671 -12.27 -3.57 -7.75
CA LEU A 671 -13.32 -3.58 -6.71
C LEU A 671 -13.24 -2.31 -5.84
N PHE A 672 -12.04 -1.85 -5.47
CA PHE A 672 -11.86 -0.59 -4.74
C PHE A 672 -12.10 0.66 -5.61
N ASN A 673 -11.83 0.60 -6.92
CA ASN A 673 -12.09 1.67 -7.89
C ASN A 673 -13.58 1.93 -8.07
N GLN A 674 -14.37 0.86 -8.24
CA GLN A 674 -15.81 0.93 -8.54
C GLN A 674 -16.70 0.93 -7.29
N PHE A 675 -16.22 0.38 -6.16
CA PHE A 675 -17.01 0.22 -4.92
C PHE A 675 -16.31 0.79 -3.67
N SER A 676 -15.65 1.95 -3.82
CA SER A 676 -14.97 2.67 -2.73
C SER A 676 -15.88 2.91 -1.51
N ASP A 677 -17.15 3.22 -1.74
CA ASP A 677 -18.12 3.55 -0.68
C ASP A 677 -18.48 2.33 0.20
N PRO A 678 -18.93 1.18 -0.35
CA PRO A 678 -19.07 -0.07 0.43
C PRO A 678 -17.78 -0.56 1.10
N LEU A 679 -16.62 -0.32 0.49
CA LEU A 679 -15.31 -0.72 1.05
C LEU A 679 -14.73 0.30 2.04
N GLY A 680 -15.35 1.47 2.16
CA GLY A 680 -15.01 2.50 3.13
C GLY A 680 -13.69 3.22 2.89
N VAL A 681 -13.29 3.48 1.63
CA VAL A 681 -12.03 4.19 1.30
C VAL A 681 -12.28 5.47 0.50
N ARG A 682 -11.45 6.50 0.69
CA ARG A 682 -11.34 7.64 -0.24
C ARG A 682 -10.42 7.27 -1.40
N THR A 683 -10.73 7.77 -2.58
CA THR A 683 -9.98 7.51 -3.82
C THR A 683 -9.01 8.62 -4.19
N CYS A 684 -9.13 9.81 -3.59
CA CYS A 684 -8.24 10.96 -3.82
C CYS A 684 -7.03 10.98 -2.88
N ASP A 685 -5.89 11.44 -3.39
CA ASP A 685 -4.73 11.80 -2.56
C ASP A 685 -4.84 13.25 -2.06
N TYR A 686 -5.06 13.40 -0.74
CA TYR A 686 -5.13 14.67 -0.05
C TYR A 686 -3.79 15.43 -0.05
N MET A 687 -2.65 14.74 0.01
CA MET A 687 -1.32 15.36 0.18
C MET A 687 -0.69 15.81 -1.14
N SER A 688 -0.79 15.01 -2.21
CA SER A 688 -0.14 15.36 -3.49
C SER A 688 -0.99 16.20 -4.45
N SER A 689 -2.32 16.13 -4.33
CA SER A 689 -3.24 16.73 -5.32
C SER A 689 -4.43 17.50 -4.76
N GLY A 690 -4.88 17.16 -3.54
CA GLY A 690 -6.04 17.76 -2.90
C GLY A 690 -7.37 17.20 -3.43
N CYS A 691 -8.26 16.82 -2.52
CA CYS A 691 -9.56 16.20 -2.86
C CYS A 691 -10.63 17.19 -3.39
N SER A 692 -10.29 18.46 -3.61
CA SER A 692 -11.22 19.55 -3.94
C SER A 692 -11.00 20.21 -5.32
N GLY A 693 -10.14 19.61 -6.17
CA GLY A 693 -9.83 20.10 -7.51
C GLY A 693 -10.82 19.66 -8.61
N LYS A 694 -10.67 20.24 -9.82
CA LYS A 694 -11.45 19.82 -11.02
C LYS A 694 -11.09 18.40 -11.52
N ASN A 695 -9.85 17.97 -11.26
CA ASN A 695 -9.33 16.63 -11.55
C ASN A 695 -8.62 16.13 -10.27
N PRO A 696 -9.32 15.52 -9.30
CA PRO A 696 -8.64 14.88 -8.16
C PRO A 696 -7.76 13.75 -8.68
N ILE A 697 -6.50 13.68 -8.23
CA ILE A 697 -5.61 12.58 -8.62
C ILE A 697 -5.89 11.41 -7.66
N SER A 698 -6.22 10.27 -8.27
CA SER A 698 -6.23 8.96 -7.62
C SER A 698 -4.93 8.25 -7.99
N ASP A 699 -4.32 7.57 -7.04
CA ASP A 699 -3.14 6.73 -7.29
C ASP A 699 -3.53 5.32 -7.77
N ILE A 700 -4.83 4.95 -7.74
CA ILE A 700 -5.33 3.64 -8.21
C ILE A 700 -4.92 3.36 -9.67
N PRO A 701 -5.07 4.28 -10.65
CA PRO A 701 -4.66 4.04 -12.04
C PRO A 701 -3.16 3.75 -12.16
N PHE A 702 -2.32 4.38 -11.33
CA PHE A 702 -0.89 4.10 -11.30
C PHE A 702 -0.60 2.74 -10.67
N ALA A 703 -1.24 2.40 -9.55
CA ALA A 703 -1.17 1.07 -8.96
C ALA A 703 -1.58 0.00 -9.98
N GLN A 704 -2.69 0.18 -10.69
CA GLN A 704 -3.12 -0.71 -11.77
C GLN A 704 -2.08 -0.82 -12.90
N ARG A 705 -1.48 0.27 -13.39
CA ARG A 705 -0.40 0.19 -14.40
C ARG A 705 0.75 -0.71 -13.96
N ASN A 706 1.22 -0.52 -12.72
CA ASN A 706 2.32 -1.32 -12.20
C ASN A 706 1.96 -2.83 -12.14
N PHE A 707 0.72 -3.19 -11.75
CA PHE A 707 0.25 -4.60 -11.78
C PHE A 707 0.30 -5.19 -13.21
N LEU A 708 -0.02 -4.40 -14.24
CA LEU A 708 0.05 -4.83 -15.64
C LEU A 708 1.49 -4.94 -16.15
N GLU A 709 2.38 -4.04 -15.71
CA GLU A 709 3.82 -4.10 -16.00
C GLU A 709 4.41 -5.40 -15.41
N GLN A 710 4.12 -5.71 -14.15
CA GLN A 710 4.52 -6.97 -13.52
C GLN A 710 3.95 -8.19 -14.25
N ALA A 711 2.66 -8.18 -14.60
CA ALA A 711 2.02 -9.25 -15.36
C ALA A 711 2.70 -9.51 -16.71
N SER A 712 3.05 -8.44 -17.42
CA SER A 712 3.50 -8.50 -18.82
C SER A 712 5.02 -8.65 -19.01
N GLN A 713 5.82 -8.21 -18.03
CA GLN A 713 7.28 -8.17 -18.17
C GLN A 713 8.03 -9.05 -17.17
N GLN A 714 7.42 -9.37 -16.01
CA GLN A 714 8.14 -9.94 -14.85
C GLN A 714 7.56 -11.27 -14.36
N THR A 715 6.46 -11.74 -14.94
CA THR A 715 5.74 -12.94 -14.46
C THR A 715 6.11 -14.20 -15.23
N ALA A 716 5.85 -14.23 -16.54
CA ALA A 716 6.09 -15.39 -17.38
C ALA A 716 6.24 -14.99 -18.85
N THR A 717 6.95 -15.80 -19.64
CA THR A 717 6.98 -15.69 -21.11
C THR A 717 6.29 -16.87 -21.78
N LEU A 718 5.90 -16.68 -23.04
CA LEU A 718 5.24 -17.69 -23.87
C LEU A 718 6.00 -17.84 -25.19
N ALA A 719 6.10 -19.06 -25.71
CA ALA A 719 6.64 -19.35 -27.04
C ALA A 719 5.81 -20.45 -27.72
N VAL A 720 5.66 -20.38 -29.03
CA VAL A 720 5.04 -21.44 -29.85
C VAL A 720 6.11 -22.05 -30.75
N SER A 721 6.22 -23.37 -30.78
CA SER A 721 7.14 -24.05 -31.68
C SER A 721 6.67 -23.98 -33.13
N ALA A 722 7.60 -24.14 -34.08
CA ALA A 722 7.28 -24.19 -35.50
C ALA A 722 6.23 -25.28 -35.78
N PRO A 723 5.00 -24.93 -36.21
CA PRO A 723 3.89 -25.87 -36.33
C PRO A 723 4.12 -26.85 -37.49
N ALA A 724 3.63 -28.06 -37.32
CA ALA A 724 3.63 -29.10 -38.34
C ALA A 724 2.19 -29.47 -38.74
N MET A 725 2.00 -29.88 -40.00
CA MET A 725 0.74 -30.42 -40.50
C MET A 725 0.94 -31.85 -40.99
N GLN A 726 0.17 -32.79 -40.46
CA GLN A 726 0.13 -34.17 -40.93
C GLN A 726 -1.30 -34.54 -41.34
N GLY A 727 -1.55 -34.63 -42.65
CA GLY A 727 -2.91 -34.78 -43.17
C GLY A 727 -3.73 -33.53 -42.86
N SER A 728 -4.76 -33.67 -42.02
CA SER A 728 -5.57 -32.56 -41.49
C SER A 728 -5.30 -32.27 -40.00
N THR A 729 -4.27 -32.87 -39.40
CA THR A 729 -3.89 -32.65 -38.00
C THR A 729 -2.75 -31.65 -37.92
N LEU A 730 -2.97 -30.55 -37.23
CA LEU A 730 -1.95 -29.57 -36.88
C LEU A 730 -1.32 -29.95 -35.53
N THR A 731 0.00 -29.89 -35.45
CA THR A 731 0.75 -30.08 -34.20
C THR A 731 1.60 -28.85 -33.91
N ALA A 732 1.50 -28.33 -32.70
CA ALA A 732 2.33 -27.25 -32.17
C ALA A 732 2.57 -27.46 -30.67
N ASP A 733 3.76 -27.11 -30.20
CA ASP A 733 4.08 -27.12 -28.76
C ASP A 733 4.11 -25.67 -28.25
N VAL A 734 3.42 -25.40 -27.15
CA VAL A 734 3.43 -24.11 -26.48
C VAL A 734 4.26 -24.24 -25.21
N SER A 735 5.32 -23.44 -25.09
CA SER A 735 6.17 -23.39 -23.90
C SER A 735 5.85 -22.13 -23.08
N VAL A 736 5.62 -22.32 -21.79
CA VAL A 736 5.55 -21.24 -20.80
C VAL A 736 6.85 -21.28 -19.98
N THR A 737 7.48 -20.14 -19.77
CA THR A 737 8.63 -20.00 -18.86
C THR A 737 8.26 -19.09 -17.70
N ASN A 738 8.42 -19.58 -16.46
CA ASN A 738 8.22 -18.82 -15.23
C ASN A 738 9.44 -17.92 -14.98
N LEU A 739 9.21 -16.62 -14.76
CA LEU A 739 10.25 -15.63 -14.43
C LEU A 739 10.35 -15.35 -12.92
N THR A 740 9.41 -15.86 -12.12
CA THR A 740 9.35 -15.63 -10.68
C THR A 740 10.20 -16.62 -9.90
N GLY A 741 10.66 -16.20 -8.72
CA GLY A 741 11.41 -17.06 -7.80
C GLY A 741 10.56 -18.12 -7.07
N HIS A 742 9.24 -18.11 -7.23
CA HIS A 742 8.31 -19.08 -6.64
C HIS A 742 7.50 -19.78 -7.75
N ARG A 743 6.45 -20.56 -7.45
CA ARG A 743 5.61 -21.13 -8.52
C ARG A 743 4.86 -20.03 -9.29
N PHE A 744 4.47 -20.32 -10.53
CA PHE A 744 3.52 -19.49 -11.27
C PHE A 744 2.24 -20.28 -11.65
N PRO A 745 1.06 -19.87 -11.14
CA PRO A 745 0.85 -18.92 -10.04
C PRO A 745 1.34 -19.47 -8.69
N SER A 746 1.42 -18.62 -7.66
CA SER A 746 1.68 -19.00 -6.26
C SER A 746 0.68 -18.31 -5.32
N GLY A 747 0.77 -18.60 -4.02
CA GLY A 747 -0.15 -18.17 -2.98
C GLY A 747 -1.29 -19.17 -2.79
N VAL A 748 -2.48 -18.66 -2.48
CA VAL A 748 -3.68 -19.48 -2.22
C VAL A 748 -4.06 -20.39 -3.39
N SER A 749 -4.51 -21.61 -3.09
CA SER A 749 -4.74 -22.68 -4.07
C SER A 749 -5.68 -22.34 -5.24
N PHE A 750 -6.65 -21.46 -5.02
CA PHE A 750 -7.63 -21.08 -6.05
C PHE A 750 -7.12 -20.07 -7.10
N ARG A 751 -5.87 -19.61 -7.03
CA ARG A 751 -5.28 -18.83 -8.14
C ARG A 751 -4.97 -19.76 -9.31
N ARG A 752 -5.31 -19.36 -10.55
CA ARG A 752 -5.02 -20.16 -11.75
C ARG A 752 -4.47 -19.35 -12.91
N ALA A 753 -3.67 -20.01 -13.75
CA ALA A 753 -3.34 -19.55 -15.09
C ALA A 753 -3.74 -20.60 -16.14
N PHE A 754 -4.04 -20.19 -17.36
CA PHE A 754 -4.44 -21.11 -18.44
C PHE A 754 -4.00 -20.60 -19.82
N ILE A 755 -3.87 -21.53 -20.77
CA ILE A 755 -3.50 -21.22 -22.16
C ILE A 755 -4.75 -21.14 -23.03
N ASP A 756 -4.93 -20.00 -23.69
CA ASP A 756 -5.83 -19.76 -24.82
C ASP A 756 -5.01 -20.01 -26.11
N PHE A 757 -5.34 -21.07 -26.85
CA PHE A 757 -4.68 -21.44 -28.11
C PHE A 757 -5.71 -21.47 -29.23
N ALA A 758 -5.49 -20.63 -30.25
CA ALA A 758 -6.38 -20.44 -31.38
C ALA A 758 -5.67 -20.68 -32.72
N VAL A 759 -6.39 -21.35 -33.63
CA VAL A 759 -6.04 -21.48 -35.05
C VAL A 759 -7.12 -20.76 -35.87
N VAL A 760 -6.73 -19.75 -36.64
CA VAL A 760 -7.64 -18.85 -37.37
C VAL A 760 -7.34 -18.90 -38.86
N ASP A 761 -8.37 -19.03 -39.69
CA ASP A 761 -8.24 -18.96 -41.15
C ASP A 761 -7.83 -17.53 -41.59
N LYS A 762 -6.69 -17.41 -42.29
CA LYS A 762 -6.11 -16.10 -42.64
C LYS A 762 -7.04 -15.21 -43.46
N LYS A 763 -7.90 -15.80 -44.30
CA LYS A 763 -8.68 -15.11 -45.32
C LYS A 763 -10.06 -14.68 -44.82
N SER A 764 -10.78 -15.58 -44.17
CA SER A 764 -12.11 -15.38 -43.62
C SER A 764 -12.10 -14.84 -42.19
N LYS A 765 -10.95 -14.92 -41.51
CA LYS A 765 -10.78 -14.64 -40.06
C LYS A 765 -11.68 -15.48 -39.17
N LYS A 766 -12.14 -16.64 -39.67
CA LYS A 766 -12.90 -17.62 -38.91
C LYS A 766 -11.97 -18.43 -38.01
N VAL A 767 -12.32 -18.56 -36.73
CA VAL A 767 -11.70 -19.52 -35.80
C VAL A 767 -11.98 -20.95 -36.29
N LEU A 768 -10.93 -21.73 -36.51
CA LEU A 768 -10.97 -23.13 -36.95
C LEU A 768 -10.83 -24.10 -35.76
N PHE A 769 -10.06 -23.69 -34.75
CA PHE A 769 -9.90 -24.36 -33.46
C PHE A 769 -9.63 -23.30 -32.40
N GLU A 770 -10.21 -23.46 -31.19
CA GLU A 770 -9.85 -22.66 -30.01
C GLU A 770 -10.01 -23.51 -28.75
N SER A 771 -9.06 -23.40 -27.83
CA SER A 771 -9.06 -24.06 -26.51
C SER A 771 -8.62 -23.02 -25.49
N GLY A 772 -9.37 -22.84 -24.40
CA GLY A 772 -9.12 -21.79 -23.40
C GLY A 772 -9.89 -20.48 -23.62
N ALA A 773 -10.87 -20.46 -24.53
CA ALA A 773 -11.81 -19.35 -24.68
C ALA A 773 -12.61 -19.11 -23.38
N THR A 774 -13.11 -17.89 -23.17
CA THR A 774 -13.91 -17.53 -21.98
C THR A 774 -15.14 -16.70 -22.34
N ASN A 775 -16.19 -16.79 -21.53
CA ASN A 775 -17.37 -15.93 -21.62
C ASN A 775 -17.18 -14.58 -20.87
N SER A 776 -18.25 -13.77 -20.75
CA SER A 776 -18.20 -12.43 -20.15
C SER A 776 -17.92 -12.42 -18.63
N ILE A 777 -18.00 -13.57 -17.95
CA ILE A 777 -17.67 -13.73 -16.52
C ILE A 777 -16.37 -14.50 -16.29
N GLY A 778 -15.59 -14.74 -17.35
CA GLY A 778 -14.32 -15.47 -17.26
C GLY A 778 -14.45 -16.97 -17.02
N ALA A 779 -15.63 -17.54 -17.18
CA ALA A 779 -15.79 -18.99 -17.20
C ALA A 779 -15.26 -19.52 -18.54
N ILE A 780 -14.41 -20.56 -18.47
CA ILE A 780 -13.82 -21.19 -19.65
C ILE A 780 -14.91 -21.94 -20.43
N VAL A 781 -14.92 -21.82 -21.76
CA VAL A 781 -15.92 -22.40 -22.67
C VAL A 781 -15.30 -23.25 -23.79
N ASP A 782 -16.10 -24.14 -24.37
CA ASP A 782 -15.78 -24.80 -25.65
C ASP A 782 -16.07 -23.88 -26.87
N MET A 783 -15.76 -24.33 -28.09
CA MET A 783 -16.03 -23.53 -29.31
C MET A 783 -17.52 -23.31 -29.60
N GLN A 784 -18.42 -23.98 -28.90
CA GLN A 784 -19.87 -23.79 -29.01
C GLN A 784 -20.40 -22.81 -27.95
N GLY A 785 -19.53 -22.31 -27.05
CA GLY A 785 -19.85 -21.40 -25.97
C GLY A 785 -20.42 -22.08 -24.72
N ASN A 786 -20.38 -23.42 -24.64
CA ASN A 786 -20.80 -24.11 -23.41
C ASN A 786 -19.71 -23.96 -22.35
N VAL A 787 -20.10 -23.61 -21.13
CA VAL A 787 -19.17 -23.54 -19.99
C VAL A 787 -18.63 -24.94 -19.67
N LEU A 788 -17.30 -25.05 -19.57
CA LEU A 788 -16.65 -26.32 -19.29
C LEU A 788 -17.05 -26.85 -17.90
N PRO A 789 -17.29 -28.17 -17.75
CA PRO A 789 -17.66 -28.74 -16.45
C PRO A 789 -16.67 -28.48 -15.30
N SER A 790 -15.40 -28.17 -15.61
CA SER A 790 -14.37 -27.77 -14.63
C SER A 790 -14.66 -26.45 -13.92
N GLU A 791 -15.50 -25.58 -14.50
CA GLU A 791 -15.84 -24.27 -13.92
C GLU A 791 -16.84 -24.37 -12.75
N TYR A 792 -17.40 -25.55 -12.50
CA TYR A 792 -18.38 -25.84 -11.43
C TYR A 792 -17.77 -26.63 -10.27
N ASN A 793 -16.44 -26.52 -10.08
CA ASN A 793 -15.65 -27.46 -9.28
C ASN A 793 -16.19 -27.65 -7.85
N GLY A 794 -17.00 -28.68 -7.63
CA GLY A 794 -17.58 -29.05 -6.34
C GLY A 794 -18.93 -28.40 -5.97
N SER A 795 -20.03 -28.71 -6.69
CA SER A 795 -21.36 -28.92 -6.07
C SER A 795 -22.48 -29.42 -7.01
N THR A 796 -22.78 -28.73 -8.13
CA THR A 796 -24.01 -29.00 -8.93
C THR A 796 -23.85 -29.13 -10.46
N GLY A 797 -22.62 -29.14 -11.00
CA GLY A 797 -22.41 -29.39 -12.43
C GLY A 797 -22.93 -30.76 -12.90
N PRO A 798 -23.55 -30.90 -14.09
CA PRO A 798 -24.37 -32.06 -14.48
C PRO A 798 -23.66 -33.43 -14.53
N ASN A 799 -22.34 -33.47 -14.38
CA ASN A 799 -21.55 -34.70 -14.36
C ASN A 799 -20.92 -35.04 -12.99
N GLY A 800 -20.75 -34.06 -12.10
CA GLY A 800 -20.00 -34.20 -10.84
C GLY A 800 -18.49 -34.48 -11.02
N ARG A 801 -17.62 -33.85 -10.21
CA ARG A 801 -16.16 -34.13 -10.17
C ARG A 801 -15.40 -33.90 -11.49
N ALA A 802 -15.76 -32.88 -12.29
CA ALA A 802 -15.00 -32.54 -13.48
C ALA A 802 -13.84 -31.56 -13.17
N TYR A 803 -12.67 -31.85 -13.73
CA TYR A 803 -11.45 -31.02 -13.66
C TYR A 803 -10.69 -31.17 -15.00
N GLN A 804 -9.75 -30.27 -15.29
CA GLN A 804 -8.84 -30.43 -16.44
C GLN A 804 -7.57 -31.19 -15.99
N PRO A 805 -7.23 -32.35 -16.59
CA PRO A 805 -5.97 -33.03 -16.31
C PRO A 805 -4.78 -32.19 -16.79
N HIS A 806 -3.57 -32.52 -16.34
CA HIS A 806 -2.39 -31.87 -16.90
C HIS A 806 -2.10 -32.37 -18.32
N TYR A 807 -1.89 -31.44 -19.25
CA TYR A 807 -1.50 -31.69 -20.63
C TYR A 807 -0.03 -31.32 -20.85
N TRP A 808 0.74 -32.20 -21.49
CA TRP A 808 2.17 -31.99 -21.74
C TRP A 808 2.66 -32.60 -23.06
N ALA A 809 3.77 -32.07 -23.57
CA ALA A 809 4.48 -32.59 -24.73
C ALA A 809 5.48 -33.69 -24.30
N PRO A 810 5.55 -34.83 -25.02
CA PRO A 810 6.57 -35.85 -24.75
C PRO A 810 7.96 -35.32 -25.15
N ALA A 811 8.94 -35.38 -24.24
CA ALA A 811 10.28 -34.85 -24.49
C ALA A 811 11.09 -35.59 -25.58
N ASN A 812 10.66 -36.78 -25.98
CA ASN A 812 11.19 -37.51 -27.13
C ASN A 812 10.18 -38.57 -27.63
N SER A 813 10.45 -39.15 -28.80
CA SER A 813 9.56 -40.13 -29.46
C SER A 813 9.38 -41.48 -28.73
N LYS A 814 10.00 -41.69 -27.56
CA LYS A 814 9.85 -42.89 -26.73
C LYS A 814 9.09 -42.64 -25.43
N MET A 815 8.79 -41.38 -25.11
CA MET A 815 8.02 -41.00 -23.91
C MET A 815 6.56 -40.75 -24.29
N SER A 816 5.66 -41.10 -23.38
CA SER A 816 4.25 -40.71 -23.43
C SER A 816 4.09 -39.20 -23.20
N GLY A 817 3.08 -38.63 -23.85
CA GLY A 817 2.60 -37.28 -23.58
C GLY A 817 1.08 -37.27 -23.55
N ASN A 818 0.50 -36.20 -23.03
CA ASN A 818 -0.95 -36.00 -23.00
C ASN A 818 -1.30 -34.72 -23.78
N PRO A 819 -1.47 -34.79 -25.10
CA PRO A 819 -1.74 -33.62 -25.92
C PRO A 819 -3.20 -33.15 -25.83
N ILE A 820 -3.42 -31.85 -26.03
CA ILE A 820 -4.74 -31.27 -26.28
C ILE A 820 -5.15 -31.60 -27.72
N THR A 821 -6.32 -32.22 -27.88
CA THR A 821 -6.86 -32.69 -29.17
C THR A 821 -8.25 -32.14 -29.50
N ARG A 822 -8.91 -31.49 -28.54
CA ARG A 822 -10.26 -30.94 -28.63
C ARG A 822 -10.32 -29.58 -27.94
N ASP A 823 -11.30 -28.78 -28.32
CA ASP A 823 -11.61 -27.45 -27.76
C ASP A 823 -11.93 -27.50 -26.26
N ASN A 824 -12.64 -28.54 -25.81
CA ASN A 824 -13.00 -28.74 -24.40
C ASN A 824 -11.87 -29.28 -23.49
N GLN A 825 -10.66 -29.44 -24.03
CA GLN A 825 -9.45 -29.79 -23.29
C GLN A 825 -8.57 -28.53 -23.16
N VAL A 826 -8.29 -28.09 -21.94
CA VAL A 826 -7.59 -26.82 -21.68
C VAL A 826 -6.48 -27.05 -20.65
N GLN A 827 -5.25 -26.61 -20.94
CA GLN A 827 -4.20 -26.61 -19.92
C GLN A 827 -4.47 -25.48 -18.93
N ILE A 828 -4.78 -25.88 -17.70
CA ILE A 828 -4.88 -25.01 -16.53
C ILE A 828 -3.76 -25.38 -15.56
N PHE A 829 -2.95 -24.37 -15.20
CA PHE A 829 -1.94 -24.37 -14.14
C PHE A 829 -2.62 -23.89 -12.86
N GLU A 830 -2.90 -24.82 -11.95
CA GLU A 830 -3.74 -24.62 -10.77
C GLU A 830 -3.38 -25.64 -9.68
N GLU A 831 -3.80 -25.34 -8.45
CA GLU A 831 -3.81 -26.29 -7.34
C GLU A 831 -5.26 -26.71 -7.05
N LEU A 832 -5.51 -28.02 -7.03
CA LEU A 832 -6.78 -28.62 -6.69
C LEU A 832 -6.62 -29.46 -5.43
N LEU A 833 -7.30 -29.01 -4.37
CA LEU A 833 -7.34 -29.67 -3.07
C LEU A 833 -8.68 -30.41 -2.89
N LYS A 834 -8.67 -31.48 -2.11
CA LYS A 834 -9.89 -32.18 -1.67
C LYS A 834 -10.09 -32.09 -0.17
N ASP A 835 -11.36 -32.11 0.22
CA ASP A 835 -11.83 -32.21 1.59
C ASP A 835 -11.95 -33.67 2.07
N ALA A 836 -12.27 -33.85 3.35
CA ALA A 836 -12.45 -35.14 4.01
C ALA A 836 -13.51 -36.06 3.38
N ASP A 837 -14.46 -35.50 2.65
CA ASP A 837 -15.53 -36.24 1.95
C ASP A 837 -15.17 -36.49 0.46
N GLY A 838 -13.93 -36.15 0.06
CA GLY A 838 -13.37 -36.37 -1.27
C GLY A 838 -13.83 -35.37 -2.34
N ASN A 839 -14.48 -34.26 -1.93
CA ASN A 839 -14.93 -33.20 -2.82
C ASN A 839 -13.84 -32.17 -3.03
N PHE A 840 -13.80 -31.55 -4.22
CA PHE A 840 -12.90 -30.43 -4.45
C PHE A 840 -13.29 -29.22 -3.61
N THR A 841 -12.30 -28.60 -2.98
CA THR A 841 -12.51 -27.57 -1.96
C THR A 841 -11.56 -26.40 -2.17
N THR A 842 -12.04 -25.22 -1.80
CA THR A 842 -11.23 -24.00 -1.66
C THR A 842 -11.31 -23.45 -0.23
N SER A 843 -11.78 -24.26 0.74
CA SER A 843 -11.67 -23.98 2.17
C SER A 843 -10.23 -24.20 2.63
N PHE A 844 -9.76 -23.39 3.57
CA PHE A 844 -8.40 -23.41 4.10
C PHE A 844 -8.23 -24.31 5.32
N ILE A 845 -9.32 -24.60 6.04
CA ILE A 845 -9.36 -25.52 7.19
C ILE A 845 -9.82 -26.94 6.81
N ARG A 846 -9.93 -27.23 5.51
CA ARG A 846 -10.41 -28.51 4.94
C ARG A 846 -9.54 -28.97 3.76
N GLN A 847 -8.23 -28.77 3.88
CA GLN A 847 -7.24 -29.09 2.86
C GLN A 847 -6.57 -30.42 3.15
N ASP A 848 -7.33 -31.51 3.03
CA ASP A 848 -6.85 -32.84 3.41
C ASP A 848 -5.81 -33.39 2.42
N CYS A 849 -6.01 -33.12 1.13
CA CYS A 849 -5.34 -33.87 0.07
C CYS A 849 -5.04 -33.01 -1.16
N HIS A 850 -3.77 -32.95 -1.56
CA HIS A 850 -3.34 -32.39 -2.84
C HIS A 850 -3.70 -33.40 -3.95
N PHE A 851 -4.69 -33.06 -4.78
CA PHE A 851 -5.10 -33.92 -5.89
C PHE A 851 -4.34 -33.61 -7.18
N LYS A 852 -3.99 -32.33 -7.37
CA LYS A 852 -3.22 -31.80 -8.49
C LYS A 852 -2.58 -30.50 -8.03
N ASP A 853 -1.28 -30.36 -8.21
CA ASP A 853 -0.58 -29.08 -8.24
C ASP A 853 0.39 -29.10 -9.42
N ASN A 854 -0.07 -28.51 -10.52
CA ASN A 854 0.72 -28.32 -11.73
C ASN A 854 1.02 -26.83 -11.98
N ARG A 855 1.10 -26.02 -10.92
CA ARG A 855 1.60 -24.63 -11.02
C ARG A 855 3.08 -24.68 -11.40
N ILE A 856 3.49 -23.81 -12.33
CA ILE A 856 4.79 -23.91 -13.00
C ILE A 856 5.90 -23.67 -11.97
N LEU A 857 6.84 -24.61 -11.86
CA LEU A 857 7.93 -24.55 -10.88
C LEU A 857 8.86 -23.33 -11.12
N PRO A 858 9.57 -22.83 -10.09
CA PRO A 858 10.58 -21.79 -10.27
C PRO A 858 11.86 -22.32 -10.94
N LEU A 859 12.63 -21.41 -11.55
CA LEU A 859 14.01 -21.69 -11.95
C LEU A 859 14.82 -22.16 -10.74
N GLY A 860 15.63 -23.20 -10.91
CA GLY A 860 16.48 -23.78 -9.87
C GLY A 860 15.81 -24.80 -8.96
N TRP A 861 14.49 -25.02 -9.07
CA TRP A 861 13.77 -26.03 -8.29
C TRP A 861 14.43 -27.42 -8.40
N ARG A 862 14.46 -28.15 -7.28
CA ARG A 862 14.79 -29.57 -7.24
C ARG A 862 13.95 -30.35 -6.25
N LYS A 863 13.74 -31.64 -6.49
CA LYS A 863 13.07 -32.52 -5.53
C LYS A 863 13.88 -32.73 -4.24
N ASP A 864 15.21 -32.64 -4.31
CA ASP A 864 16.13 -32.70 -3.16
C ASP A 864 16.32 -31.35 -2.44
N GLY A 865 15.68 -30.27 -2.88
CA GLY A 865 15.79 -28.95 -2.26
C GLY A 865 17.18 -28.31 -2.40
N PRO A 866 17.42 -27.14 -1.78
CA PRO A 866 18.72 -26.48 -1.79
C PRO A 866 19.79 -27.27 -1.01
N ASP A 867 19.49 -27.65 0.24
CA ASP A 867 20.35 -28.45 1.12
C ASP A 867 19.47 -29.23 2.12
N LEU A 868 19.40 -30.56 1.96
CA LEU A 868 18.61 -31.47 2.82
C LEU A 868 18.97 -31.43 4.32
N LYS A 869 20.07 -30.78 4.72
CA LYS A 869 20.42 -30.57 6.13
C LYS A 869 19.83 -29.30 6.72
N LYS A 870 19.37 -28.37 5.88
CA LYS A 870 18.87 -27.04 6.26
C LYS A 870 17.41 -26.83 5.89
N PHE A 871 16.91 -27.52 4.87
CA PHE A 871 15.54 -27.45 4.40
C PHE A 871 15.06 -28.87 4.02
N PHE A 872 14.14 -29.42 4.81
CA PHE A 872 13.75 -30.82 4.76
C PHE A 872 12.33 -31.04 5.31
N GLY A 873 11.87 -32.29 5.31
CA GLY A 873 10.59 -32.65 5.93
C GLY A 873 9.40 -32.07 5.15
N LYS A 874 8.34 -31.67 5.88
CA LYS A 874 7.12 -31.14 5.26
C LYS A 874 7.36 -29.86 4.44
N PRO A 875 8.09 -28.82 4.93
CA PRO A 875 8.35 -27.61 4.14
C PRO A 875 8.96 -27.86 2.76
N LEU A 876 9.86 -28.85 2.63
CA LEU A 876 10.40 -29.23 1.33
C LEU A 876 9.38 -29.97 0.45
N LYS A 877 8.61 -30.90 1.03
CA LYS A 877 7.58 -31.66 0.30
C LYS A 877 6.51 -30.75 -0.31
N GLU A 878 6.17 -29.66 0.38
CA GLU A 878 5.20 -28.67 -0.08
C GLU A 878 5.59 -28.03 -1.43
N THR A 879 6.88 -28.03 -1.75
CA THR A 879 7.40 -27.52 -3.02
C THR A 879 7.32 -28.54 -4.17
N TRP A 880 6.85 -29.77 -3.93
CA TRP A 880 6.71 -30.81 -4.97
C TRP A 880 5.40 -30.65 -5.75
N SER A 881 5.39 -31.03 -7.03
CA SER A 881 4.19 -31.02 -7.88
C SER A 881 3.41 -32.33 -7.81
N ASP A 882 2.09 -32.25 -7.91
CA ASP A 882 1.17 -33.40 -7.93
C ASP A 882 0.29 -33.43 -9.17
N GLY A 883 -0.12 -34.63 -9.61
CA GLY A 883 -1.01 -34.79 -10.78
C GLY A 883 -0.38 -34.42 -12.13
N THR A 884 0.95 -34.30 -12.22
CA THR A 884 1.69 -33.94 -13.44
C THR A 884 2.12 -35.14 -14.31
N GLY A 885 1.91 -36.36 -13.83
CA GLY A 885 2.22 -37.59 -14.58
C GLY A 885 3.71 -37.72 -14.91
N ASP A 886 4.01 -38.13 -16.15
CA ASP A 886 5.37 -38.31 -16.65
C ASP A 886 5.92 -37.05 -17.37
N ASP A 887 5.39 -35.84 -17.14
CA ASP A 887 5.99 -34.63 -17.72
C ASP A 887 7.39 -34.41 -17.12
N PRO A 888 8.47 -34.50 -17.91
CA PRO A 888 9.81 -34.26 -17.39
C PRO A 888 10.00 -32.83 -16.89
N HIS A 889 9.21 -31.84 -17.31
CA HIS A 889 9.29 -30.47 -16.78
C HIS A 889 8.78 -30.33 -15.33
N TYR A 890 8.33 -31.43 -14.72
CA TYR A 890 8.03 -31.52 -13.29
C TYR A 890 8.92 -32.58 -12.59
N GLN A 891 10.03 -32.98 -13.23
CA GLN A 891 10.97 -33.98 -12.74
C GLN A 891 12.41 -33.48 -12.82
N ASP A 892 13.27 -33.93 -11.90
CA ASP A 892 14.69 -33.57 -11.92
C ASP A 892 15.41 -34.19 -13.13
N PRO A 893 16.32 -33.46 -13.80
CA PRO A 893 16.74 -32.08 -13.54
C PRO A 893 15.96 -31.02 -14.34
N LEU A 894 14.95 -31.40 -15.13
CA LEU A 894 14.33 -30.51 -16.11
C LEU A 894 13.31 -29.55 -15.50
N GLY A 895 12.64 -29.92 -14.39
CA GLY A 895 11.77 -29.01 -13.64
C GLY A 895 12.49 -27.80 -13.05
N GLY A 896 13.78 -27.93 -12.74
CA GLY A 896 14.65 -26.82 -12.35
C GLY A 896 14.92 -25.79 -13.45
N LYS A 897 14.33 -25.92 -14.65
CA LYS A 897 14.34 -24.87 -15.67
C LYS A 897 13.21 -23.84 -15.52
N GLY A 898 12.20 -24.11 -14.69
CA GLY A 898 11.04 -23.23 -14.55
C GLY A 898 10.22 -23.10 -15.83
N GLN A 899 9.96 -24.22 -16.52
CA GLN A 899 9.20 -24.25 -17.78
C GLN A 899 8.06 -25.26 -17.71
N ALA A 900 7.04 -25.08 -18.55
CA ALA A 900 6.05 -26.11 -18.88
C ALA A 900 5.85 -26.14 -20.40
N VAL A 901 5.64 -27.32 -20.99
CA VAL A 901 5.51 -27.48 -22.46
C VAL A 901 4.29 -28.32 -22.80
N VAL A 902 3.34 -27.72 -23.52
CA VAL A 902 2.00 -28.27 -23.79
C VAL A 902 1.88 -28.55 -25.29
N ARG A 903 1.57 -29.80 -25.66
CA ARG A 903 1.33 -30.16 -27.07
C ARG A 903 -0.13 -29.99 -27.45
N TYR A 904 -0.38 -29.22 -28.51
CA TYR A 904 -1.64 -29.20 -29.24
C TYR A 904 -1.49 -30.12 -30.47
N SER A 905 -2.46 -31.02 -30.66
CA SER A 905 -2.53 -31.98 -31.77
C SER A 905 -3.96 -32.01 -32.31
N VAL A 906 -4.33 -30.96 -33.04
CA VAL A 906 -5.73 -30.59 -33.31
C VAL A 906 -6.12 -30.94 -34.74
N ALA A 907 -7.31 -31.53 -34.92
CA ALA A 907 -7.85 -31.82 -36.24
C ALA A 907 -8.54 -30.57 -36.81
N LEU A 908 -8.10 -30.12 -37.98
CA LEU A 908 -8.64 -28.97 -38.70
C LEU A 908 -9.55 -29.43 -39.87
N PRO A 909 -10.38 -28.53 -40.45
CA PRO A 909 -11.20 -28.86 -41.61
C PRO A 909 -10.37 -29.43 -42.78
N ALA A 910 -10.92 -30.44 -43.46
CA ALA A 910 -10.21 -31.11 -44.56
C ALA A 910 -9.80 -30.12 -45.67
N GLY A 911 -8.53 -30.19 -46.09
CA GLY A 911 -7.96 -29.27 -47.08
C GLY A 911 -7.36 -27.98 -46.51
N THR A 912 -7.52 -27.70 -45.22
CA THR A 912 -6.78 -26.62 -44.53
C THR A 912 -5.28 -26.87 -44.64
N LYS A 913 -4.52 -25.85 -45.01
CA LYS A 913 -3.06 -25.92 -45.05
C LYS A 913 -2.43 -25.00 -44.02
N LEU A 914 -1.15 -25.22 -43.74
CA LEU A 914 -0.43 -24.45 -42.75
C LEU A 914 -0.18 -23.00 -43.20
N GLU A 915 0.07 -22.78 -44.49
CA GLU A 915 0.23 -21.44 -45.04
C GLU A 915 -1.05 -20.58 -44.95
N ASP A 916 -2.23 -21.22 -44.86
CA ASP A 916 -3.55 -20.59 -44.86
C ASP A 916 -4.09 -20.23 -43.46
N VAL A 917 -3.37 -20.57 -42.38
CA VAL A 917 -3.79 -20.30 -40.99
C VAL A 917 -2.84 -19.38 -40.22
N ASP A 918 -3.40 -18.55 -39.34
CA ASP A 918 -2.73 -17.83 -38.27
C ASP A 918 -2.84 -18.67 -36.97
N ILE A 919 -1.75 -18.80 -36.20
CA ILE A 919 -1.75 -19.49 -34.90
C ILE A 919 -1.39 -18.49 -33.81
N ARG A 920 -2.15 -18.47 -32.72
CA ARG A 920 -1.92 -17.61 -31.56
C ARG A 920 -2.00 -18.45 -30.29
N ALA A 921 -1.03 -18.29 -29.40
CA ALA A 921 -1.14 -18.70 -28.01
C ALA A 921 -1.15 -17.46 -27.10
N GLN A 922 -1.97 -17.48 -26.05
CA GLN A 922 -2.03 -16.46 -25.01
C GLN A 922 -2.11 -17.15 -23.64
N LEU A 923 -1.39 -16.60 -22.67
CA LEU A 923 -1.38 -17.04 -21.29
C LEU A 923 -2.20 -16.06 -20.46
N TYR A 924 -3.27 -16.54 -19.87
CA TYR A 924 -4.18 -15.74 -19.04
C TYR A 924 -4.07 -16.15 -17.57
N TYR A 925 -4.26 -15.18 -16.68
CA TYR A 925 -4.33 -15.37 -15.23
C TYR A 925 -5.71 -14.99 -14.70
N GLN A 926 -6.15 -15.68 -13.65
CA GLN A 926 -7.35 -15.36 -12.88
C GLN A 926 -7.09 -15.43 -11.38
N ALA A 927 -7.40 -14.32 -10.69
CA ALA A 927 -7.27 -14.23 -9.25
C ALA A 927 -8.42 -14.93 -8.51
N ILE A 928 -9.66 -14.72 -8.95
CA ILE A 928 -10.88 -15.27 -8.33
C ILE A 928 -11.73 -15.95 -9.41
N PRO A 929 -11.47 -17.24 -9.72
CA PRO A 929 -12.17 -17.94 -10.79
C PRO A 929 -13.64 -18.27 -10.42
N PRO A 930 -14.51 -18.56 -11.41
CA PRO A 930 -15.94 -18.76 -11.16
C PRO A 930 -16.29 -19.86 -10.15
N TYR A 931 -15.53 -20.97 -10.12
CA TYR A 931 -15.76 -22.05 -9.15
C TYR A 931 -15.49 -21.60 -7.70
N PHE A 932 -14.49 -20.74 -7.48
CA PHE A 932 -14.19 -20.17 -6.16
C PHE A 932 -15.36 -19.32 -5.67
N LEU A 933 -15.83 -18.39 -6.52
CA LEU A 933 -16.98 -17.54 -6.21
C LEU A 933 -18.23 -18.38 -5.93
N LEU A 934 -18.47 -19.42 -6.73
CA LEU A 934 -19.61 -20.32 -6.57
C LEU A 934 -19.59 -21.01 -5.19
N GLN A 935 -18.43 -21.55 -4.78
CA GLN A 935 -18.28 -22.16 -3.45
C GLN A 935 -18.56 -21.16 -2.33
N ARG A 936 -18.02 -19.93 -2.38
CA ARG A 936 -18.30 -18.90 -1.36
C ARG A 936 -19.81 -18.60 -1.24
N PHE A 937 -20.46 -18.37 -2.38
CA PHE A 937 -21.89 -18.02 -2.43
C PHE A 937 -22.82 -19.16 -2.02
N GLN A 938 -22.42 -20.42 -2.20
CA GLN A 938 -23.17 -21.59 -1.74
C GLN A 938 -22.93 -21.92 -0.26
N GLN A 939 -21.69 -21.77 0.22
CA GLN A 939 -21.30 -22.16 1.58
C GLN A 939 -21.76 -21.14 2.64
N ALA A 940 -21.71 -19.84 2.34
CA ALA A 940 -22.09 -18.79 3.30
C ALA A 940 -23.02 -17.70 2.71
N PRO A 941 -24.18 -18.04 2.10
CA PRO A 941 -25.07 -17.06 1.47
C PRO A 941 -25.62 -15.96 2.40
N ASN A 942 -25.57 -16.19 3.71
CA ASN A 942 -25.98 -15.25 4.75
C ASN A 942 -24.81 -14.45 5.37
N GLY A 943 -23.56 -14.74 4.98
CA GLY A 943 -22.37 -14.05 5.46
C GLY A 943 -22.28 -12.62 4.92
N MET A 944 -21.90 -11.66 5.77
CA MET A 944 -21.90 -10.24 5.39
C MET A 944 -20.86 -9.92 4.31
N GLY A 945 -19.69 -10.55 4.35
CA GLY A 945 -18.64 -10.45 3.34
C GLY A 945 -19.03 -11.16 2.04
N THR A 946 -19.68 -12.32 2.14
CA THR A 946 -20.19 -13.08 0.98
C THR A 946 -21.25 -12.27 0.22
N GLN A 947 -22.20 -11.66 0.92
CA GLN A 947 -23.22 -10.79 0.33
C GLN A 947 -22.61 -9.53 -0.31
N ARG A 948 -21.57 -8.95 0.30
CA ARG A 948 -20.81 -7.81 -0.22
C ARG A 948 -20.07 -8.19 -1.51
N LEU A 949 -19.34 -9.30 -1.51
CA LEU A 949 -18.62 -9.78 -2.69
C LEU A 949 -19.57 -10.14 -3.83
N TYR A 950 -20.73 -10.76 -3.53
CA TYR A 950 -21.77 -11.02 -4.53
C TYR A 950 -22.27 -9.71 -5.17
N TYR A 951 -22.64 -8.72 -4.34
CA TYR A 951 -23.09 -7.42 -4.81
C TYR A 951 -22.06 -6.74 -5.73
N MET A 952 -20.78 -6.77 -5.36
CA MET A 952 -19.72 -6.15 -6.17
C MET A 952 -19.45 -6.94 -7.45
N THR A 953 -19.23 -8.25 -7.37
CA THR A 953 -18.84 -9.08 -8.53
C THR A 953 -19.95 -9.20 -9.57
N SER A 954 -21.23 -9.16 -9.17
CA SER A 954 -22.36 -9.14 -10.10
C SER A 954 -22.52 -7.81 -10.85
N MET A 955 -22.00 -6.70 -10.29
CA MET A 955 -22.15 -5.33 -10.79
C MET A 955 -20.86 -4.76 -11.41
N LEU A 956 -19.71 -5.45 -11.28
CA LEU A 956 -18.40 -4.99 -11.77
C LEU A 956 -18.39 -4.83 -13.30
N ASP A 957 -18.04 -3.64 -13.78
CA ASP A 957 -17.80 -3.40 -15.21
C ASP A 957 -16.34 -3.77 -15.54
N THR A 958 -16.12 -4.91 -16.22
CA THR A 958 -14.79 -5.27 -16.74
C THR A 958 -14.54 -4.79 -18.17
N THR A 959 -15.55 -4.23 -18.86
CA THR A 959 -15.47 -3.87 -20.28
C THR A 959 -14.57 -2.65 -20.54
N LYS A 960 -14.33 -1.84 -19.52
CA LYS A 960 -13.43 -0.68 -19.54
C LYS A 960 -12.10 -0.93 -18.83
N THR A 961 -11.75 -2.19 -18.57
CA THR A 961 -10.53 -2.58 -17.84
C THR A 961 -9.54 -3.32 -18.76
N PRO A 962 -8.28 -3.51 -18.33
CA PRO A 962 -7.30 -4.34 -19.04
C PRO A 962 -7.57 -5.86 -19.02
N PHE A 963 -8.62 -6.32 -18.35
CA PHE A 963 -8.96 -7.74 -18.16
C PHE A 963 -10.44 -8.03 -18.51
N PRO A 964 -10.91 -7.63 -19.71
CA PRO A 964 -12.30 -7.81 -20.11
C PRO A 964 -12.68 -9.30 -20.12
N GLY A 965 -13.90 -9.62 -19.69
CA GLY A 965 -14.31 -11.02 -19.51
C GLY A 965 -13.54 -11.71 -18.39
N TRP A 966 -13.12 -10.96 -17.36
CA TRP A 966 -12.45 -11.45 -16.16
C TRP A 966 -11.14 -12.23 -16.39
N LYS A 967 -10.39 -12.00 -17.47
CA LYS A 967 -9.09 -12.64 -17.69
C LYS A 967 -7.96 -11.64 -17.93
N LEU A 968 -6.90 -11.71 -17.11
CA LEU A 968 -5.71 -10.85 -17.25
C LEU A 968 -4.71 -11.51 -18.20
N LEU A 969 -4.34 -10.83 -19.28
CA LEU A 969 -3.30 -11.29 -20.20
C LEU A 969 -1.92 -11.15 -19.54
N VAL A 970 -1.16 -12.25 -19.46
CA VAL A 970 0.20 -12.31 -18.91
C VAL A 970 1.23 -12.32 -20.04
N ALA A 971 1.07 -13.23 -21.01
CA ALA A 971 1.99 -13.35 -22.14
C ALA A 971 1.26 -13.82 -23.41
N GLN A 972 1.85 -13.59 -24.57
CA GLN A 972 1.31 -14.09 -25.85
C GLN A 972 2.43 -14.38 -26.85
N ALA A 973 2.18 -15.29 -27.78
CA ALA A 973 3.13 -15.69 -28.80
C ALA A 973 2.45 -16.20 -30.08
N THR A 974 3.18 -16.08 -31.19
CA THR A 974 2.92 -16.73 -32.47
C THR A 974 4.17 -17.55 -32.86
N PRO A 975 4.07 -18.50 -33.80
CA PRO A 975 5.23 -19.27 -34.28
C PRO A 975 6.28 -18.48 -35.07
#